data_AF-A0A7C6SD88-F1
#
_entry.id   AF-A0A7C6SD88-F1
#
_cell.length_a   1.000
_cell.length_b   1.000
_cell.length_c   1.000
_cell.angle_alpha   90.00
_cell.angle_beta   90.00
_cell.angle_gamma   90.00
#
_symmetry.space_group_name_H-M   'P 1'
#
loop_
_entity.id
_entity.type
_entity.pdbx_description
1 polymer ?
#
loop_
_entity_poly.entity_id
_entity_poly.type
_entity_poly.pdbx_seq_one_letter_code
_entity_poly.pdbx_strand_id
1 'polypeptide(L)'
;VKPKRKISSKITEITSITEDDVRSAPPIEEVIIQFNKFIEGAVLVAHNATFDNSHLYRNLKDNNLYVGELPTIDTMQLARVYYGDKLKTFNLKALAKHFDVELTQHHRAIYDAKTLGNIFLKMLGDLEELGITNYNKINSLIDEEEAFKFAYPTHFTLLAKNRTGLKNLYKIVSDSHTNHFYREPRILKKVLEKHREGLLIGSGCGNGDIFDIASRDSYEKLLDAVDFYDFLEIQPVSHYKHILDSGDPEYDEECIKDAIKRIIKAGKEKNKLVVATGDVHILNKEDLKFREIFINAPQVGGGLHPLYRVEEIPYQNYLTTEEMLAEFMFLDELTREEVVITNTNKIADMVEEFPLFPNQLFAPSDDFMKDMGVPSFKEAVHDLTYSKAKELYGENLPKYIEDRINKELDSIIGNNYASIYYISHLLVKRSKDAGYVVGSRGSVGSSLVAFFMGITEVNGLVPHYYCKKCHFSAFKFNDEEKKLYEVSEEAKQFEEVLQTVGTGFDLPDATCPTCGHELEKDGVDIPFETFLGFDGDKVPDIDLNFSGEYQARAHEFCRELFGEDNAFRAGTISTIASRTAYGYVKGYLERKGIQARTCEINRLANKITGVKRSTGQHPGGIVVIPKEIEYSDITPVQYPADDLNAPWRTTHYDYHKFEDNLLKLDILGHDDPTMIRFLMNFVEANPSEFPFKTVEEIPLSDKKVLSIFSGLTSLGVESTQIHQVVGTTGIPEFGTQLTKEMLSEINP
;
A
#
# COMPACT_ATOMS: atom_id res chain seq x y z
N VAL A 1 4.15 -23.58 47.95
CA VAL A 1 4.42 -22.35 48.72
C VAL A 1 3.09 -21.86 49.30
N LYS A 2 3.06 -21.40 50.55
CA LYS A 2 1.85 -20.84 51.14
C LYS A 2 1.59 -19.42 50.60
N PRO A 3 0.48 -19.18 49.88
CA PRO A 3 0.18 -17.87 49.34
C PRO A 3 -0.23 -16.89 50.45
N LYS A 4 0.01 -15.59 50.22
CA LYS A 4 -0.41 -14.51 51.15
C LYS A 4 -1.89 -14.15 51.03
N ARG A 5 -2.55 -14.63 49.98
CA ARG A 5 -3.97 -14.43 49.66
C ARG A 5 -4.66 -15.77 49.54
N LYS A 6 -5.99 -15.79 49.69
CA LYS A 6 -6.78 -17.00 49.45
C LYS A 6 -6.72 -17.39 47.97
N ILE A 7 -6.60 -18.68 47.70
CA ILE A 7 -6.70 -19.29 46.38
C ILE A 7 -8.14 -19.13 45.88
N SER A 8 -8.30 -18.55 44.70
CA SER A 8 -9.63 -18.37 44.08
C SER A 8 -10.18 -19.71 43.57
N SER A 9 -11.50 -19.80 43.44
CA SER A 9 -12.17 -20.95 42.83
C SER A 9 -11.65 -21.23 41.41
N LYS A 10 -11.41 -20.17 40.63
CA LYS A 10 -10.87 -20.25 39.26
C LYS A 10 -9.46 -20.86 39.22
N ILE A 11 -8.55 -20.46 40.12
CA ILE A 11 -7.21 -21.09 40.21
C ILE A 11 -7.31 -22.55 40.64
N THR A 12 -8.21 -22.86 41.57
CA THR A 12 -8.46 -24.23 42.04
C THR A 12 -8.96 -25.11 40.89
N GLU A 13 -9.86 -24.61 40.05
CA GLU A 13 -10.36 -25.32 38.85
C GLU A 13 -9.26 -25.57 37.82
N ILE A 14 -8.35 -24.61 37.63
CA ILE A 14 -7.26 -24.73 36.65
C ILE A 14 -6.17 -25.69 37.16
N THR A 15 -5.70 -25.48 38.39
CA THR A 15 -4.48 -26.14 38.92
C THR A 15 -4.76 -27.37 39.77
N SER A 16 -6.03 -27.58 40.16
CA SER A 16 -6.45 -28.57 41.17
C SER A 16 -5.79 -28.38 42.54
N ILE A 17 -5.13 -27.24 42.81
CA ILE A 17 -4.54 -26.92 44.11
C ILE A 17 -5.61 -26.28 45.00
N THR A 18 -5.85 -26.88 46.16
CA THR A 18 -6.80 -26.41 47.16
C THR A 18 -6.10 -25.66 48.30
N GLU A 19 -6.87 -24.92 49.09
CA GLU A 19 -6.36 -24.28 50.33
C GLU A 19 -5.75 -25.29 51.31
N ASP A 20 -6.25 -26.52 51.32
CA ASP A 20 -5.75 -27.58 52.20
C ASP A 20 -4.36 -28.05 51.78
N ASP A 21 -4.08 -28.07 50.47
CA ASP A 21 -2.78 -28.48 49.93
C ASP A 21 -1.64 -27.52 50.32
N VAL A 22 -1.95 -26.23 50.54
CA VAL A 22 -0.95 -25.20 50.84
C VAL A 22 -0.99 -24.73 52.30
N ARG A 23 -1.93 -25.22 53.11
CA ARG A 23 -2.14 -24.79 54.50
C ARG A 23 -0.89 -24.91 55.37
N SER A 24 -0.19 -26.03 55.23
CA SER A 24 1.05 -26.37 55.94
C SER A 24 2.31 -26.12 55.12
N ALA A 25 2.20 -25.52 53.93
CA ALA A 25 3.37 -25.20 53.12
C ALA A 25 4.17 -24.04 53.76
N PRO A 26 5.50 -24.03 53.60
CA PRO A 26 6.33 -22.90 54.01
C PRO A 26 6.00 -21.63 53.20
N PRO A 27 6.22 -20.44 53.80
CA PRO A 27 6.02 -19.16 53.13
C PRO A 27 7.10 -18.94 52.04
N ILE A 28 6.84 -18.03 51.09
CA ILE A 28 7.71 -17.83 49.93
C ILE A 28 9.11 -17.38 50.33
N GLU A 29 9.24 -16.58 51.39
CA GLU A 29 10.50 -16.05 51.91
C GLU A 29 11.46 -17.17 52.36
N GLU A 30 10.92 -18.29 52.85
CA GLU A 30 11.73 -19.45 53.24
C GLU A 30 12.08 -20.31 52.01
N VAL A 31 11.11 -20.56 51.13
CA VAL A 31 11.28 -21.43 49.97
C VAL A 31 12.23 -20.82 48.96
N ILE A 32 12.18 -19.50 48.74
CA ILE A 32 13.01 -18.83 47.74
C ILE A 32 14.50 -18.90 48.10
N ILE A 33 14.86 -18.85 49.39
CA ILE A 33 16.23 -19.03 49.86
C ILE A 33 16.74 -20.44 49.52
N GLN A 34 15.91 -21.45 49.76
CA GLN A 34 16.27 -22.85 49.46
C GLN A 34 16.36 -23.07 47.94
N PHE A 35 15.43 -22.49 47.18
CA PHE A 35 15.42 -22.57 45.72
C PHE A 35 16.64 -21.87 45.11
N ASN A 36 17.03 -20.70 45.61
CA ASN A 36 18.21 -19.97 45.12
C ASN A 36 19.50 -20.79 45.29
N LYS A 37 19.64 -21.53 46.40
CA LYS A 37 20.76 -22.47 46.60
C LYS A 37 20.69 -23.67 45.67
N PHE A 38 19.48 -24.17 45.40
CA PHE A 38 19.28 -25.33 44.54
C PHE A 38 19.67 -25.05 43.08
N ILE A 39 19.44 -23.84 42.59
CA ILE A 39 19.73 -23.45 41.20
C ILE A 39 21.14 -22.88 41.00
N GLU A 40 21.96 -22.81 42.04
CA GLU A 40 23.31 -22.23 41.97
C GLU A 40 24.18 -22.96 40.93
N GLY A 41 24.68 -22.21 39.94
CA GLY A 41 25.49 -22.75 38.84
C GLY A 41 24.70 -23.54 37.77
N ALA A 42 23.37 -23.62 37.87
CA ALA A 42 22.54 -24.29 36.88
C ALA A 42 22.10 -23.34 35.74
N VAL A 43 21.80 -23.93 34.58
CA VAL A 43 21.05 -23.25 33.51
C VAL A 43 19.59 -23.63 33.67
N LEU A 44 18.72 -22.64 33.81
CA LEU A 44 17.28 -22.85 33.92
C LEU A 44 16.69 -23.21 32.57
N VAL A 45 15.68 -24.07 32.57
CA VAL A 45 14.94 -24.45 31.36
C VAL A 45 13.47 -24.23 31.66
N ALA A 46 12.85 -23.35 30.88
CA ALA A 46 11.44 -23.01 31.01
C ALA A 46 10.75 -23.02 29.64
N HIS A 47 9.43 -22.99 29.66
CA HIS A 47 8.61 -22.92 28.46
C HIS A 47 7.81 -21.64 28.51
N ASN A 48 8.18 -20.64 27.70
CA ASN A 48 7.82 -19.23 27.91
C ASN A 48 8.52 -18.63 29.14
N ALA A 49 9.86 -18.68 29.12
CA ALA A 49 10.72 -18.40 30.27
C ALA A 49 10.53 -17.00 30.88
N THR A 50 10.17 -16.01 30.06
CA THR A 50 9.93 -14.63 30.50
C THR A 50 8.88 -14.56 31.62
N PHE A 51 7.85 -15.41 31.57
CA PHE A 51 6.81 -15.46 32.59
C PHE A 51 7.36 -15.99 33.92
N ASP A 52 8.00 -17.15 33.93
CA ASP A 52 8.53 -17.74 35.17
C ASP A 52 9.67 -16.90 35.76
N ASN A 53 10.55 -16.37 34.90
CA ASN A 53 11.69 -15.56 35.32
C ASN A 53 11.27 -14.24 35.96
N SER A 54 10.21 -13.58 35.47
CA SER A 54 9.75 -12.32 36.09
C SER A 54 9.27 -12.53 37.54
N HIS A 55 8.52 -13.60 37.79
CA HIS A 55 8.07 -13.99 39.14
C HIS A 55 9.26 -14.39 40.01
N LEU A 56 10.19 -15.18 39.47
CA LEU A 56 11.40 -15.60 40.19
C LEU A 56 12.26 -14.40 40.60
N TYR A 57 12.56 -13.50 39.66
CA TYR A 57 13.37 -12.31 39.89
C TYR A 57 12.73 -11.37 40.90
N ARG A 58 11.41 -11.16 40.84
CA ARG A 58 10.69 -10.38 41.85
C ARG A 58 10.88 -10.95 43.25
N ASN A 59 10.63 -12.26 43.43
CA ASN A 59 10.78 -12.90 44.73
C ASN A 59 12.23 -12.92 45.23
N LEU A 60 13.22 -13.06 44.33
CA LEU A 60 14.64 -12.94 44.68
C LEU A 60 15.00 -11.51 45.12
N LYS A 61 14.49 -10.48 44.43
CA LYS A 61 14.72 -9.07 44.79
C LYS A 61 14.09 -8.72 46.13
N ASP A 62 12.83 -9.12 46.35
CA ASP A 62 12.10 -8.89 47.61
C ASP A 62 12.81 -9.49 48.83
N ASN A 63 13.68 -10.49 48.62
CA ASN A 63 14.47 -11.15 49.65
C ASN A 63 15.97 -10.79 49.62
N ASN A 64 16.39 -9.79 48.82
CA ASN A 64 17.78 -9.36 48.66
C ASN A 64 18.74 -10.47 48.17
N LEU A 65 18.24 -11.40 47.36
CA LEU A 65 19.01 -12.53 46.81
C LEU A 65 19.31 -12.38 45.31
N TYR A 66 18.75 -11.37 44.65
CA TYR A 66 18.93 -11.15 43.22
C TYR A 66 20.34 -10.61 42.92
N VAL A 67 21.11 -11.37 42.14
CA VAL A 67 22.50 -11.05 41.77
C VAL A 67 22.68 -10.76 40.27
N GLY A 68 21.60 -10.79 39.50
CA GLY A 68 21.61 -10.63 38.04
C GLY A 68 20.69 -11.62 37.34
N GLU A 69 20.66 -11.55 36.02
CA GLU A 69 19.88 -12.49 35.20
C GLU A 69 20.48 -13.90 35.28
N LEU A 70 19.60 -14.89 35.43
CA LEU A 70 19.98 -16.30 35.50
C LEU A 70 20.09 -16.89 34.08
N PRO A 71 21.14 -17.68 33.77
CA PRO A 71 21.23 -18.38 32.48
C PRO A 71 19.98 -19.22 32.26
N THR A 72 19.23 -18.94 31.20
CA THR A 72 17.92 -19.56 30.96
C THR A 72 17.74 -19.92 29.49
N ILE A 73 17.20 -21.13 29.23
CA ILE A 73 16.77 -21.59 27.91
C ILE A 73 15.25 -21.57 27.86
N ASP A 74 14.70 -20.79 26.91
CA ASP A 74 13.28 -20.85 26.59
C ASP A 74 13.02 -21.88 25.48
N THR A 75 12.49 -23.03 25.88
CA THR A 75 12.15 -24.11 24.96
C THR A 75 11.06 -23.73 23.95
N MET A 76 10.19 -22.77 24.27
CA MET A 76 9.18 -22.30 23.32
C MET A 76 9.84 -21.53 22.18
N GLN A 77 10.81 -20.65 22.48
CA GLN A 77 11.53 -19.90 21.47
C GLN A 77 12.47 -20.81 20.66
N LEU A 78 13.20 -21.68 21.35
CA LEU A 78 14.01 -22.70 20.68
C LEU A 78 13.16 -23.55 19.73
N ALA A 79 11.95 -23.93 20.15
CA ALA A 79 11.08 -24.72 19.30
C ALA A 79 10.50 -23.95 18.11
N ARG A 80 10.24 -22.64 18.26
CA ARG A 80 9.81 -21.77 17.16
C ARG A 80 10.88 -21.65 16.08
N VAL A 81 12.13 -21.51 16.50
CA VAL A 81 13.28 -21.37 15.58
C VAL A 81 13.53 -22.68 14.85
N TYR A 82 13.61 -23.80 15.58
CA TYR A 82 14.08 -25.05 14.99
C TYR A 82 12.99 -25.98 14.43
N TYR A 83 11.77 -25.94 14.99
CA TYR A 83 10.64 -26.77 14.51
C TYR A 83 9.55 -25.94 13.83
N GLY A 84 9.87 -24.70 13.40
CA GLY A 84 8.93 -23.74 12.82
C GLY A 84 8.24 -24.23 11.54
N ASP A 85 8.92 -25.08 10.78
CA ASP A 85 8.46 -25.76 9.57
C ASP A 85 7.55 -26.96 9.86
N LYS A 86 7.74 -27.62 11.01
CA LYS A 86 7.03 -28.85 11.41
C LYS A 86 5.79 -28.58 12.26
N LEU A 87 5.78 -27.49 13.02
CA LEU A 87 4.73 -27.19 14.00
C LEU A 87 4.05 -25.85 13.74
N LYS A 88 2.71 -25.84 13.81
CA LYS A 88 1.91 -24.60 13.70
C LYS A 88 1.73 -23.88 15.03
N THR A 89 1.84 -24.62 16.15
CA THR A 89 1.68 -24.11 17.51
C THR A 89 2.80 -24.66 18.39
N PHE A 90 3.33 -23.83 19.28
CA PHE A 90 4.51 -24.16 20.09
C PHE A 90 4.21 -24.21 21.59
N ASN A 91 2.94 -24.42 21.98
CA ASN A 91 2.62 -24.65 23.39
C ASN A 91 3.14 -26.01 23.86
N LEU A 92 3.27 -26.18 25.18
CA LEU A 92 3.83 -27.39 25.78
C LEU A 92 3.11 -28.67 25.31
N LYS A 93 1.79 -28.61 25.14
CA LYS A 93 0.97 -29.72 24.63
C LYS A 93 1.34 -30.13 23.20
N ALA A 94 1.58 -29.16 22.33
CA ALA A 94 1.95 -29.41 20.94
C ALA A 94 3.35 -30.04 20.86
N LEU A 95 4.30 -29.56 21.68
CA LEU A 95 5.63 -30.17 21.77
C LEU A 95 5.58 -31.58 22.37
N ALA A 96 4.83 -31.77 23.46
CA ALA A 96 4.64 -33.08 24.07
C ALA A 96 4.13 -34.11 23.04
N LYS A 97 3.13 -33.72 22.23
CA LYS A 97 2.62 -34.55 21.14
C LYS A 97 3.66 -34.80 20.04
N HIS A 98 4.47 -33.81 19.69
CA HIS A 98 5.48 -33.94 18.64
C HIS A 98 6.59 -34.92 19.02
N PHE A 99 7.06 -34.86 20.27
CA PHE A 99 8.14 -35.70 20.80
C PHE A 99 7.66 -37.02 21.41
N ASP A 100 6.36 -37.32 21.32
CA ASP A 100 5.73 -38.49 21.93
C ASP A 100 6.00 -38.59 23.45
N VAL A 101 5.85 -37.46 24.15
CA VAL A 101 6.00 -37.34 25.60
C VAL A 101 4.62 -37.24 26.26
N GLU A 102 4.36 -38.09 27.25
CA GLU A 102 3.09 -38.10 27.98
C GLU A 102 2.95 -36.87 28.89
N LEU A 103 1.81 -36.19 28.81
CA LEU A 103 1.49 -35.00 29.60
C LEU A 103 0.39 -35.35 30.62
N THR A 104 0.82 -35.80 31.80
CA THR A 104 -0.07 -36.23 32.89
C THR A 104 -0.46 -35.06 33.80
N GLN A 105 -1.76 -34.83 34.03
CA GLN A 105 -2.29 -33.75 34.90
C GLN A 105 -1.77 -32.34 34.51
N HIS A 106 -2.26 -31.85 33.36
CA HIS A 106 -2.06 -30.48 32.89
C HIS A 106 -2.33 -29.43 33.98
N HIS A 107 -1.48 -28.40 34.03
CA HIS A 107 -1.59 -27.21 34.91
C HIS A 107 -1.15 -27.38 36.37
N ARG A 108 -0.43 -28.46 36.68
CA ARG A 108 0.30 -28.57 37.95
C ARG A 108 1.80 -28.45 37.66
N ALA A 109 2.43 -27.44 38.27
CA ALA A 109 3.81 -27.04 37.99
C ALA A 109 4.82 -28.20 37.95
N ILE A 110 4.70 -29.19 38.84
CA ILE A 110 5.63 -30.33 38.89
C ILE A 110 5.52 -31.27 37.68
N TYR A 111 4.31 -31.49 37.14
CA TYR A 111 4.13 -32.38 35.99
C TYR A 111 4.48 -31.66 34.70
N ASP A 112 4.14 -30.38 34.60
CA ASP A 112 4.53 -29.54 33.46
C ASP A 112 6.06 -29.42 33.38
N ALA A 113 6.75 -29.20 34.50
CA ALA A 113 8.22 -29.16 34.55
C ALA A 113 8.87 -30.51 34.19
N LYS A 114 8.31 -31.64 34.63
CA LYS A 114 8.79 -32.98 34.24
C LYS A 114 8.62 -33.25 32.76
N THR A 115 7.45 -32.91 32.21
CA THR A 115 7.15 -33.06 30.79
C THR A 115 8.11 -32.21 29.96
N LEU A 116 8.29 -30.95 30.38
CA LEU A 116 9.26 -30.04 29.78
C LEU A 116 10.68 -30.61 29.80
N GLY A 117 11.14 -31.16 30.92
CA GLY A 117 12.44 -31.81 31.02
C GLY A 117 12.62 -32.95 30.01
N ASN A 118 11.61 -33.81 29.87
CA ASN A 118 11.62 -34.90 28.89
C ASN A 118 11.64 -34.40 27.43
N ILE A 119 10.86 -33.37 27.13
CA ILE A 119 10.86 -32.70 25.81
C ILE A 119 12.25 -32.10 25.55
N PHE A 120 12.81 -31.38 26.50
CA PHE A 120 14.09 -30.73 26.34
C PHE A 120 15.24 -31.72 26.14
N LEU A 121 15.21 -32.89 26.78
CA LEU A 121 16.15 -33.98 26.50
C LEU A 121 16.11 -34.45 25.03
N LYS A 122 14.94 -34.45 24.39
CA LYS A 122 14.81 -34.74 22.96
C LYS A 122 15.38 -33.60 22.12
N MET A 123 15.05 -32.35 22.46
CA MET A 123 15.59 -31.17 21.78
C MET A 123 17.11 -31.09 21.89
N LEU A 124 17.70 -31.50 23.01
CA LEU A 124 19.16 -31.56 23.18
C LEU A 124 19.80 -32.57 22.23
N GLY A 125 19.16 -33.72 21.99
CA GLY A 125 19.62 -34.68 20.98
C GLY A 125 19.66 -34.05 19.60
N ASP A 126 18.60 -33.33 19.22
CA ASP A 126 18.56 -32.63 17.94
C ASP A 126 19.62 -31.51 17.85
N LEU A 127 19.86 -30.77 18.94
CA LEU A 127 20.92 -29.76 19.02
C LEU A 127 22.32 -30.37 18.87
N GLU A 128 22.54 -31.55 19.45
CA GLU A 128 23.80 -32.27 19.33
C GLU A 128 24.05 -32.72 17.88
N GLU A 129 23.02 -33.17 17.16
CA GLU A 129 23.11 -33.50 15.73
C GLU A 129 23.50 -32.28 14.87
N LEU A 130 23.12 -31.06 15.29
CA LEU A 130 23.54 -29.80 14.67
C LEU A 130 24.94 -29.32 15.12
N GLY A 131 25.61 -30.06 16.00
CA GLY A 131 26.93 -29.70 16.55
C GLY A 131 26.88 -28.64 17.65
N ILE A 132 25.70 -28.36 18.23
CA ILE A 132 25.51 -27.40 19.33
C ILE A 132 25.61 -28.15 20.66
N THR A 133 26.80 -28.12 21.25
CA THR A 133 27.10 -28.78 22.54
C THR A 133 27.32 -27.79 23.69
N ASN A 134 27.13 -26.49 23.45
CA ASN A 134 27.37 -25.43 24.43
C ASN A 134 26.19 -24.45 24.45
N TYR A 135 25.71 -24.10 25.65
CA TYR A 135 24.65 -23.12 25.88
C TYR A 135 24.85 -21.81 25.09
N ASN A 136 26.07 -21.29 25.05
CA ASN A 136 26.38 -20.02 24.36
C ASN A 136 26.23 -20.11 22.83
N LYS A 137 26.16 -21.32 22.28
CA LYS A 137 25.96 -21.56 20.84
C LYS A 137 24.50 -21.74 20.46
N ILE A 138 23.56 -21.86 21.41
CA ILE A 138 22.15 -22.09 21.06
C ILE A 138 21.59 -20.92 20.23
N ASN A 139 21.97 -19.68 20.56
CA ASN A 139 21.51 -18.51 19.82
C ASN A 139 22.09 -18.41 18.40
N SER A 140 23.12 -19.18 18.03
CA SER A 140 23.64 -19.21 16.66
C SER A 140 22.71 -19.91 15.66
N LEU A 141 21.60 -20.49 16.14
CA LEU A 141 20.53 -21.02 15.29
C LEU A 141 19.66 -19.92 14.67
N ILE A 142 19.72 -18.71 15.21
CA ILE A 142 18.91 -17.58 14.75
C ILE A 142 19.80 -16.71 13.88
N ASP A 143 19.37 -16.45 12.65
CA ASP A 143 19.94 -15.37 11.86
C ASP A 143 19.58 -14.03 12.54
N GLU A 144 20.58 -13.20 12.84
CA GLU A 144 20.37 -11.89 13.46
C GLU A 144 19.40 -11.03 12.64
N GLU A 145 19.40 -11.17 11.31
CA GLU A 145 18.47 -10.47 10.42
C GLU A 145 17.03 -10.97 10.55
N GLU A 146 16.81 -12.20 11.03
CA GLU A 146 15.48 -12.79 11.21
C GLU A 146 15.01 -12.81 12.68
N ALA A 147 15.85 -12.41 13.62
CA ALA A 147 15.57 -12.46 15.06
C ALA A 147 14.25 -11.73 15.43
N PHE A 148 13.92 -10.65 14.69
CA PHE A 148 12.70 -9.87 14.90
C PHE A 148 11.40 -10.65 14.69
N LYS A 149 11.43 -11.76 13.92
CA LYS A 149 10.27 -12.63 13.69
C LYS A 149 9.83 -13.36 14.96
N PHE A 150 10.78 -13.61 15.87
CA PHE A 150 10.56 -14.39 17.11
C PHE A 150 10.26 -13.50 18.33
N ALA A 151 10.66 -12.24 18.29
CA ALA A 151 10.38 -11.26 19.34
C ALA A 151 8.87 -11.02 19.49
N TYR A 152 8.43 -10.78 20.73
CA TYR A 152 7.06 -10.35 21.01
C TYR A 152 6.94 -8.84 20.72
N PRO A 153 6.04 -8.42 19.81
CA PRO A 153 5.89 -7.01 19.46
C PRO A 153 5.22 -6.24 20.60
N THR A 154 5.67 -5.00 20.79
CA THR A 154 5.10 -4.04 21.75
C THR A 154 4.64 -2.79 21.02
N HIS A 155 3.63 -2.11 21.56
CA HIS A 155 3.10 -0.89 20.98
C HIS A 155 3.89 0.33 21.46
N PHE A 156 3.96 1.36 20.63
CA PHE A 156 4.51 2.68 20.95
C PHE A 156 3.81 3.73 20.08
N THR A 157 3.94 5.00 20.44
CA THR A 157 3.39 6.12 19.66
C THR A 157 4.52 6.89 18.98
N LEU A 158 4.29 7.31 17.73
CA LEU A 158 5.26 8.09 16.97
C LEU A 158 4.60 9.35 16.43
N LEU A 159 5.11 10.53 16.80
CA LEU A 159 4.63 11.82 16.32
C LEU A 159 5.72 12.50 15.49
N ALA A 160 5.39 12.94 14.28
CA ALA A 160 6.28 13.76 13.47
C ALA A 160 6.13 15.23 13.88
N LYS A 161 7.21 15.84 14.39
CA LYS A 161 7.21 17.24 14.83
C LYS A 161 7.27 18.22 13.67
N ASN A 162 7.89 17.82 12.56
CA ASN A 162 8.18 18.68 11.42
C ASN A 162 8.38 17.82 10.16
N ARG A 163 8.68 18.46 9.02
CA ARG A 163 8.88 17.77 7.73
C ARG A 163 10.00 16.73 7.77
N THR A 164 11.08 16.96 8.51
CA THR A 164 12.14 15.96 8.71
C THR A 164 11.60 14.73 9.43
N GLY A 165 10.80 14.95 10.47
CA GLY A 165 10.07 13.87 11.16
C GLY A 165 9.13 13.11 10.22
N LEU A 166 8.38 13.80 9.36
CA LEU A 166 7.48 13.16 8.41
C LEU A 166 8.25 12.27 7.42
N LYS A 167 9.36 12.78 6.86
CA LYS A 167 10.24 12.01 5.98
C LYS A 167 10.78 10.76 6.66
N ASN A 168 11.23 10.88 7.91
CA ASN A 168 11.70 9.76 8.70
C ASN A 168 10.59 8.76 9.05
N LEU A 169 9.38 9.23 9.35
CA LEU A 169 8.20 8.40 9.54
C LEU A 169 7.91 7.58 8.27
N TYR A 170 8.00 8.18 7.08
CA TYR A 170 7.83 7.45 5.82
C TYR A 170 8.90 6.37 5.61
N LYS A 171 10.16 6.62 5.98
CA LYS A 171 11.22 5.60 5.95
C LYS A 171 10.93 4.45 6.92
N ILE A 172 10.49 4.74 8.14
CA ILE A 172 10.13 3.74 9.16
C ILE A 172 8.92 2.89 8.71
N VAL A 173 7.88 3.54 8.19
CA VAL A 173 6.70 2.82 7.66
C VAL A 173 7.10 1.94 6.49
N SER A 174 7.96 2.44 5.60
CA SER A 174 8.44 1.67 4.44
C SER A 174 9.21 0.43 4.86
N ASP A 175 10.19 0.60 5.74
CA ASP A 175 11.01 -0.48 6.27
C ASP A 175 10.18 -1.56 6.98
N SER A 176 9.13 -1.17 7.72
CA SER A 176 8.24 -2.15 8.39
C SER A 176 7.35 -2.94 7.44
N HIS A 177 7.00 -2.39 6.27
CA HIS A 177 6.19 -3.08 5.25
C HIS A 177 7.04 -3.76 4.16
N THR A 178 8.36 -3.62 4.20
CA THR A 178 9.28 -4.27 3.26
C THR A 178 10.27 -5.19 3.99
N ASN A 179 11.24 -4.63 4.69
CA ASN A 179 12.37 -5.36 5.26
C ASN A 179 11.97 -6.14 6.52
N HIS A 180 11.16 -5.51 7.39
CA HIS A 180 10.81 -6.05 8.71
C HIS A 180 9.34 -6.42 8.84
N PHE A 181 8.75 -6.96 7.76
CA PHE A 181 7.39 -7.50 7.80
C PHE A 181 7.39 -8.97 8.24
N TYR A 182 6.57 -9.32 9.23
CA TYR A 182 6.34 -10.71 9.60
C TYR A 182 4.94 -10.90 10.18
N ARG A 183 4.01 -11.36 9.34
CA ARG A 183 2.55 -11.43 9.56
C ARG A 183 1.88 -10.06 9.74
N GLU A 184 2.59 -9.14 10.38
CA GLU A 184 2.27 -7.73 10.54
C GLU A 184 3.55 -6.90 10.35
N PRO A 185 3.45 -5.60 10.00
CA PRO A 185 4.60 -4.70 9.93
C PRO A 185 5.24 -4.53 11.30
N ARG A 186 6.56 -4.71 11.40
CA ARG A 186 7.31 -4.53 12.66
C ARG A 186 8.39 -3.47 12.50
N ILE A 187 8.65 -2.76 13.58
CA ILE A 187 9.64 -1.69 13.61
C ILE A 187 10.70 -2.03 14.66
N LEU A 188 11.97 -2.08 14.25
CA LEU A 188 13.07 -2.33 15.18
C LEU A 188 13.48 -1.04 15.90
N LYS A 189 13.83 -1.14 17.19
CA LYS A 189 14.37 0.01 17.96
C LYS A 189 15.57 0.66 17.25
N LYS A 190 16.46 -0.14 16.63
CA LYS A 190 17.61 0.36 15.84
C LYS A 190 17.18 1.20 14.62
N VAL A 191 16.08 0.84 13.95
CA VAL A 191 15.53 1.60 12.81
C VAL A 191 14.92 2.91 13.31
N LEU A 192 14.20 2.87 14.44
CA LEU A 192 13.68 4.09 15.09
C LEU A 192 14.81 5.04 15.47
N GLU A 193 15.88 4.54 16.09
CA GLU A 193 17.03 5.37 16.49
C GLU A 193 17.72 6.00 15.28
N LYS A 194 17.92 5.21 14.21
CA LYS A 194 18.50 5.71 12.94
C LYS A 194 17.68 6.85 12.34
N HIS A 195 16.36 6.82 12.49
CA HIS A 195 15.43 7.78 11.90
C HIS A 195 14.75 8.67 12.95
N ARG A 196 15.33 8.84 14.15
CA ARG A 196 14.68 9.53 15.28
C ARG A 196 14.53 11.04 15.09
N GLU A 197 15.35 11.64 14.23
CA GLU A 197 15.35 13.08 14.02
C GLU A 197 13.97 13.60 13.59
N GLY A 198 13.49 14.67 14.23
CA GLY A 198 12.17 15.25 13.95
C GLY A 198 10.99 14.45 14.50
N LEU A 199 11.20 13.36 15.24
CA LEU A 199 10.15 12.55 15.84
C LEU A 199 10.03 12.77 17.36
N LEU A 200 8.87 12.43 17.92
CA LEU A 200 8.64 12.17 19.35
C LEU A 200 8.13 10.74 19.51
N ILE A 201 8.77 9.99 20.40
CA ILE A 201 8.45 8.59 20.69
C ILE A 201 7.74 8.52 22.05
N GLY A 202 6.46 8.14 22.01
CA GLY A 202 5.60 7.90 23.17
C GLY A 202 5.56 6.44 23.57
N SER A 203 5.31 6.15 24.85
CA SER A 203 5.34 4.79 25.38
C SER A 203 4.16 3.89 24.98
N GLY A 204 3.13 4.44 24.31
CA GLY A 204 2.00 3.68 23.78
C GLY A 204 0.95 3.30 24.82
N CYS A 205 0.25 2.19 24.56
CA CYS A 205 -0.94 1.76 25.30
C CYS A 205 -0.65 0.65 26.33
N GLY A 206 -1.69 -0.06 26.79
CA GLY A 206 -1.54 -1.25 27.64
C GLY A 206 -0.72 -2.39 27.04
N ASN A 207 -0.52 -2.41 25.72
CA ASN A 207 0.39 -3.33 25.03
C ASN A 207 1.82 -2.75 24.83
N GLY A 208 2.11 -1.57 25.40
CA GLY A 208 3.43 -0.95 25.39
C GLY A 208 4.34 -1.52 26.48
N ASP A 209 5.65 -1.45 26.24
CA ASP A 209 6.65 -2.03 27.17
C ASP A 209 6.63 -1.32 28.55
N ILE A 210 6.43 0.00 28.59
CA ILE A 210 6.38 0.77 29.83
C ILE A 210 5.24 0.32 30.75
N PHE A 211 4.04 0.06 30.20
CA PHE A 211 2.91 -0.39 31.01
C PHE A 211 3.10 -1.82 31.52
N ASP A 212 3.62 -2.72 30.68
CA ASP A 212 3.94 -4.10 31.07
C ASP A 212 5.02 -4.13 32.17
N ILE A 213 6.12 -3.39 32.00
CA ILE A 213 7.21 -3.28 32.99
C ILE A 213 6.70 -2.62 34.29
N ALA A 214 5.89 -1.57 34.20
CA ALA A 214 5.31 -0.92 35.38
C ALA A 214 4.37 -1.85 36.15
N SER A 215 3.75 -2.81 35.48
CA SER A 215 2.83 -3.77 36.12
C SER A 215 3.57 -4.98 36.72
N ARG A 216 4.58 -5.52 36.03
CA ARG A 216 5.18 -6.83 36.35
C ARG A 216 6.59 -6.77 36.94
N ASP A 217 7.37 -5.79 36.53
CA ASP A 217 8.81 -5.73 36.81
C ASP A 217 9.16 -4.77 37.96
N SER A 218 10.45 -4.75 38.33
CA SER A 218 10.98 -3.83 39.34
C SER A 218 11.01 -2.37 38.88
N TYR A 219 10.92 -1.44 39.84
CA TYR A 219 10.98 0.00 39.57
C TYR A 219 12.26 0.46 38.88
N GLU A 220 13.42 -0.14 39.16
CA GLU A 220 14.69 0.18 38.49
C GLU A 220 14.63 -0.10 36.98
N LYS A 221 14.12 -1.28 36.60
CA LYS A 221 13.92 -1.64 35.18
C LYS A 221 12.96 -0.68 34.47
N LEU A 222 11.95 -0.19 35.18
CA LEU A 222 11.06 0.86 34.66
C LEU A 222 11.83 2.16 34.42
N LEU A 223 12.67 2.59 35.37
CA LEU A 223 13.49 3.79 35.21
C LEU A 223 14.45 3.68 34.01
N ASP A 224 15.02 2.52 33.75
CA ASP A 224 15.89 2.28 32.59
C ASP A 224 15.10 2.30 31.27
N ALA A 225 13.93 1.67 31.24
CA ALA A 225 13.09 1.61 30.03
C ALA A 225 12.55 2.98 29.62
N VAL A 226 12.24 3.85 30.60
CA VAL A 226 11.73 5.21 30.38
C VAL A 226 12.70 6.10 29.57
N ASP A 227 14.01 5.85 29.66
CA ASP A 227 15.02 6.71 29.02
C ASP A 227 14.89 6.74 27.49
N PHE A 228 14.40 5.65 26.88
CA PHE A 228 14.18 5.53 25.44
C PHE A 228 13.07 6.44 24.90
N TYR A 229 12.10 6.81 25.73
CA TYR A 229 10.90 7.55 25.33
C TYR A 229 11.07 9.06 25.51
N ASP A 230 10.46 9.84 24.63
CA ASP A 230 10.42 11.31 24.76
C ASP A 230 9.30 11.74 25.72
N PHE A 231 8.20 10.99 25.71
CA PHE A 231 7.09 11.16 26.65
C PHE A 231 6.47 9.80 27.00
N LEU A 232 5.82 9.75 28.16
CA LEU A 232 5.16 8.56 28.68
C LEU A 232 3.65 8.73 28.61
N GLU A 233 2.96 7.65 28.27
CA GLU A 233 1.52 7.61 28.09
C GLU A 233 0.85 6.80 29.19
N ILE A 234 -0.28 7.32 29.66
CA ILE A 234 -1.20 6.63 30.57
C ILE A 234 -2.61 6.71 29.98
N GLN A 235 -3.42 5.68 30.16
CA GLN A 235 -4.78 5.63 29.62
C GLN A 235 -5.82 5.61 30.74
N PRO A 236 -7.08 5.95 30.44
CA PRO A 236 -8.20 5.76 31.37
C PRO A 236 -8.23 4.33 31.91
N VAL A 237 -8.54 4.16 33.21
CA VAL A 237 -8.59 2.84 33.86
C VAL A 237 -9.59 1.92 33.15
N SER A 238 -10.71 2.49 32.68
CA SER A 238 -11.73 1.79 31.90
C SER A 238 -11.24 1.23 30.57
N HIS A 239 -10.13 1.73 30.01
CA HIS A 239 -9.58 1.26 28.74
C HIS A 239 -8.73 -0.01 28.89
N TYR A 240 -8.25 -0.30 30.11
CA TYR A 240 -7.49 -1.51 30.44
C TYR A 240 -8.36 -2.72 30.81
N LYS A 241 -9.71 -2.62 30.73
CA LYS A 241 -10.63 -3.71 31.09
C LYS A 241 -10.34 -5.06 30.42
N HIS A 242 -9.92 -5.04 29.16
CA HIS A 242 -9.54 -6.23 28.42
C HIS A 242 -8.35 -7.00 29.05
N ILE A 243 -7.52 -6.32 29.83
CA ILE A 243 -6.41 -6.92 30.60
C ILE A 243 -6.96 -7.57 31.89
N LEU A 244 -7.96 -6.96 32.54
CA LEU A 244 -8.65 -7.53 33.71
C LEU A 244 -9.37 -8.84 33.36
N ASP A 245 -9.95 -8.91 32.15
CA ASP A 245 -10.67 -10.08 31.66
C ASP A 245 -9.75 -11.24 31.23
N SER A 246 -8.43 -11.05 31.21
CA SER A 246 -7.45 -12.11 30.90
C SER A 246 -7.54 -13.31 31.84
N GLY A 247 -8.20 -13.13 32.99
CA GLY A 247 -8.45 -14.16 33.97
C GLY A 247 -7.31 -14.36 34.96
N ASP A 248 -6.31 -13.48 34.93
CA ASP A 248 -5.25 -13.39 35.92
C ASP A 248 -5.78 -12.71 37.20
N PRO A 249 -5.92 -13.43 38.33
CA PRO A 249 -6.41 -12.87 39.58
C PRO A 249 -5.43 -11.89 40.25
N GLU A 250 -4.22 -11.71 39.70
CA GLU A 250 -3.29 -10.66 40.15
C GLU A 250 -3.56 -9.28 39.54
N TYR A 251 -4.34 -9.22 38.44
CA TYR A 251 -4.71 -7.97 37.78
C TYR A 251 -6.11 -7.51 38.21
N ASP A 252 -6.16 -6.60 39.17
CA ASP A 252 -7.36 -5.85 39.54
C ASP A 252 -7.25 -4.37 39.17
N GLU A 253 -8.34 -3.63 39.35
CA GLU A 253 -8.39 -2.19 39.06
C GLU A 253 -7.34 -1.40 39.85
N GLU A 254 -7.02 -1.82 41.08
CA GLU A 254 -6.01 -1.18 41.91
C GLU A 254 -4.59 -1.43 41.39
N CYS A 255 -4.31 -2.60 40.81
CA CYS A 255 -3.03 -2.87 40.14
C CYS A 255 -2.81 -1.92 38.96
N ILE A 256 -3.84 -1.66 38.15
CA ILE A 256 -3.75 -0.70 37.03
C ILE A 256 -3.46 0.71 37.56
N LYS A 257 -4.19 1.15 38.60
CA LYS A 257 -3.95 2.46 39.23
C LYS A 257 -2.55 2.58 39.81
N ASP A 258 -2.02 1.52 40.42
CA ASP A 258 -0.65 1.48 40.93
C ASP A 258 0.38 1.58 39.79
N ALA A 259 0.20 0.83 38.71
CA ALA A 259 1.05 0.92 37.52
C ALA A 259 1.08 2.35 36.95
N ILE A 260 -0.08 3.00 36.81
CA ILE A 260 -0.19 4.40 36.38
C ILE A 260 0.57 5.33 37.32
N LYS A 261 0.41 5.19 38.64
CA LYS A 261 1.13 6.00 39.64
C LYS A 261 2.64 5.77 39.55
N ARG A 262 3.09 4.54 39.33
CA ARG A 262 4.50 4.18 39.13
C ARG A 262 5.08 4.85 37.89
N ILE A 263 4.34 4.86 36.77
CA ILE A 263 4.72 5.55 35.53
C ILE A 263 4.84 7.05 35.77
N ILE A 264 3.85 7.68 36.42
CA ILE A 264 3.89 9.11 36.75
C ILE A 264 5.12 9.44 37.60
N LYS A 265 5.39 8.62 38.62
CA LYS A 265 6.56 8.80 39.49
C LYS A 265 7.86 8.68 38.70
N ALA A 266 8.00 7.66 37.86
CA ALA A 266 9.18 7.46 37.02
C ALA A 266 9.38 8.62 36.03
N GLY A 267 8.30 9.13 35.42
CA GLY A 267 8.34 10.31 34.55
C GLY A 267 8.85 11.55 35.29
N LYS A 268 8.37 11.82 36.51
CA LYS A 268 8.86 12.92 37.35
C LYS A 268 10.34 12.76 37.72
N GLU A 269 10.78 11.56 38.10
CA GLU A 269 12.19 11.29 38.45
C GLU A 269 13.15 11.43 37.25
N LYS A 270 12.72 11.01 36.06
CA LYS A 270 13.50 11.08 34.82
C LYS A 270 13.28 12.35 34.00
N ASN A 271 12.51 13.32 34.53
CA ASN A 271 12.13 14.55 33.82
C ASN A 271 11.50 14.30 32.44
N LYS A 272 10.66 13.28 32.32
CA LYS A 272 9.89 12.97 31.11
C LYS A 272 8.45 13.44 31.28
N LEU A 273 7.87 14.00 30.21
CA LEU A 273 6.46 14.37 30.21
C LEU A 273 5.59 13.12 30.31
N VAL A 274 4.56 13.16 31.14
CA VAL A 274 3.54 12.10 31.24
C VAL A 274 2.23 12.69 30.74
N VAL A 275 1.61 12.02 29.77
CA VAL A 275 0.38 12.48 29.11
C VAL A 275 -0.70 11.42 29.19
N ALA A 276 -1.93 11.88 29.42
CA ALA A 276 -3.10 11.02 29.41
C ALA A 276 -3.65 10.92 27.97
N THR A 277 -3.67 9.71 27.41
CA THR A 277 -4.13 9.46 26.02
C THR A 277 -5.35 8.55 25.98
N GLY A 278 -6.26 8.82 25.03
CA GLY A 278 -7.55 8.12 24.95
C GLY A 278 -7.50 6.79 24.18
N ASP A 279 -6.50 6.58 23.30
CA ASP A 279 -6.41 5.41 22.41
C ASP A 279 -7.73 5.13 21.68
N VAL A 280 -8.21 6.18 21.05
CA VAL A 280 -9.58 6.29 20.53
C VAL A 280 -9.75 5.41 19.29
N HIS A 281 -10.76 4.54 19.33
CA HIS A 281 -11.12 3.64 18.22
C HIS A 281 -12.54 3.90 17.68
N ILE A 282 -13.37 4.65 18.42
CA ILE A 282 -14.73 5.03 18.04
C ILE A 282 -15.00 6.48 18.46
N LEU A 283 -15.97 7.15 17.82
CA LEU A 283 -16.30 8.52 18.18
C LEU A 283 -17.14 8.59 19.46
N ASN A 284 -18.31 7.94 19.45
CA ASN A 284 -19.23 7.92 20.59
C ASN A 284 -19.32 6.53 21.22
N LYS A 285 -19.80 6.44 22.47
CA LYS A 285 -19.94 5.15 23.18
C LYS A 285 -20.85 4.16 22.44
N GLU A 286 -21.88 4.65 21.75
CA GLU A 286 -22.84 3.82 21.02
C GLU A 286 -22.22 3.19 19.75
N ASP A 287 -21.13 3.76 19.24
CA ASP A 287 -20.44 3.29 18.03
C ASP A 287 -19.63 2.01 18.29
N LEU A 288 -19.55 1.54 19.55
CA LEU A 288 -18.89 0.30 19.94
C LEU A 288 -19.39 -0.89 19.11
N LYS A 289 -20.69 -0.91 18.78
CA LYS A 289 -21.30 -1.96 17.95
C LYS A 289 -20.60 -2.13 16.60
N PHE A 290 -20.06 -1.06 16.00
CA PHE A 290 -19.35 -1.13 14.74
C PHE A 290 -17.99 -1.82 14.90
N ARG A 291 -17.29 -1.49 15.99
CA ARG A 291 -16.03 -2.15 16.35
C ARG A 291 -16.24 -3.63 16.67
N GLU A 292 -17.31 -3.97 17.38
CA GLU A 292 -17.67 -5.37 17.64
C GLU A 292 -17.89 -6.17 16.36
N ILE A 293 -18.52 -5.58 15.33
CA ILE A 293 -18.69 -6.23 14.03
C ILE A 293 -17.31 -6.60 13.44
N PHE A 294 -16.33 -5.70 13.51
CA PHE A 294 -14.96 -5.98 13.04
C PHE A 294 -14.21 -7.00 13.89
N ILE A 295 -14.32 -6.93 15.21
CA ILE A 295 -13.72 -7.91 16.14
C ILE A 295 -14.26 -9.32 15.85
N ASN A 296 -15.53 -9.41 15.46
CA ASN A 296 -16.19 -10.66 15.11
C ASN A 296 -16.01 -11.07 13.65
N ALA A 297 -15.44 -10.23 12.79
CA ALA A 297 -15.21 -10.55 11.40
C ALA A 297 -13.87 -11.33 11.24
N PRO A 298 -13.78 -12.26 10.29
CA PRO A 298 -12.51 -12.87 9.93
C PRO A 298 -11.51 -11.81 9.45
N GLN A 299 -10.28 -11.86 9.96
CA GLN A 299 -9.21 -10.97 9.50
C GLN A 299 -8.68 -11.40 8.12
N VAL A 300 -8.19 -10.43 7.35
CA VAL A 300 -7.43 -10.70 6.12
C VAL A 300 -6.14 -11.42 6.52
N GLY A 301 -5.81 -12.53 5.86
CA GLY A 301 -4.71 -13.42 6.27
C GLY A 301 -5.11 -14.52 7.27
N GLY A 302 -6.35 -14.51 7.78
CA GLY A 302 -6.90 -15.54 8.65
C GLY A 302 -6.71 -15.27 10.14
N GLY A 303 -7.57 -15.88 10.96
CA GLY A 303 -7.62 -15.64 12.40
C GLY A 303 -8.77 -14.72 12.82
N LEU A 304 -8.85 -14.50 14.12
CA LEU A 304 -9.82 -13.62 14.77
C LEU A 304 -9.07 -12.56 15.56
N HIS A 305 -9.69 -11.39 15.68
CA HIS A 305 -9.14 -10.30 16.47
C HIS A 305 -8.82 -10.75 17.90
N PRO A 306 -7.73 -10.31 18.55
CA PRO A 306 -7.39 -10.70 19.92
C PRO A 306 -8.54 -10.46 20.93
N LEU A 307 -9.25 -9.34 20.78
CA LEU A 307 -10.44 -9.00 21.59
C LEU A 307 -11.67 -9.89 21.35
N TYR A 308 -11.64 -10.83 20.39
CA TYR A 308 -12.77 -11.73 20.13
C TYR A 308 -13.15 -12.59 21.35
N ARG A 309 -12.16 -12.91 22.20
CA ARG A 309 -12.34 -13.75 23.40
C ARG A 309 -12.58 -12.96 24.67
N VAL A 310 -12.57 -11.63 24.60
CA VAL A 310 -12.79 -10.74 25.74
C VAL A 310 -14.29 -10.59 25.95
N GLU A 311 -14.75 -10.66 27.20
CA GLU A 311 -16.17 -10.54 27.53
C GLU A 311 -16.64 -9.09 27.41
N GLU A 312 -15.89 -8.15 28.01
CA GLU A 312 -16.19 -6.72 27.95
C GLU A 312 -15.17 -5.95 27.09
N ILE A 313 -15.57 -5.59 25.86
CA ILE A 313 -14.73 -4.79 24.97
C ILE A 313 -14.67 -3.35 25.50
N PRO A 314 -13.47 -2.75 25.68
CA PRO A 314 -13.36 -1.39 26.17
C PRO A 314 -13.93 -0.41 25.14
N TYR A 315 -14.67 0.59 25.62
CA TYR A 315 -15.33 1.57 24.74
C TYR A 315 -14.33 2.32 23.87
N GLN A 316 -13.26 2.88 24.46
CA GLN A 316 -12.23 3.65 23.75
C GLN A 316 -12.84 4.69 22.80
N ASN A 317 -13.86 5.39 23.27
CA ASN A 317 -14.49 6.49 22.55
C ASN A 317 -13.71 7.79 22.75
N TYR A 318 -13.98 8.79 21.92
CA TYR A 318 -13.36 10.09 22.10
C TYR A 318 -13.93 10.75 23.35
N LEU A 319 -13.11 10.90 24.39
CA LEU A 319 -13.50 11.50 25.67
C LEU A 319 -13.31 13.03 25.60
N THR A 320 -14.27 13.75 26.15
CA THR A 320 -14.08 15.17 26.45
C THR A 320 -13.03 15.35 27.56
N THR A 321 -12.46 16.55 27.69
CA THR A 321 -11.50 16.85 28.75
C THR A 321 -12.09 16.60 30.14
N GLU A 322 -13.36 16.93 30.36
CA GLU A 322 -14.05 16.68 31.64
C GLU A 322 -14.19 15.19 31.95
N GLU A 323 -14.59 14.38 30.95
CA GLU A 323 -14.66 12.92 31.10
C GLU A 323 -13.27 12.32 31.33
N MET A 324 -12.25 12.82 30.63
CA MET A 324 -10.87 12.38 30.83
C MET A 324 -10.41 12.69 32.26
N LEU A 325 -10.65 13.90 32.78
CA LEU A 325 -10.36 14.24 34.18
C LEU A 325 -11.12 13.33 35.16
N ALA A 326 -12.36 12.95 34.85
CA ALA A 326 -13.14 12.04 35.69
C ALA A 326 -12.50 10.64 35.80
N GLU A 327 -11.98 10.11 34.69
CA GLU A 327 -11.29 8.79 34.67
C GLU A 327 -10.00 8.77 35.52
N PHE A 328 -9.39 9.93 35.77
CA PHE A 328 -8.18 10.07 36.59
C PHE A 328 -8.43 10.65 38.00
N MET A 329 -9.67 10.59 38.51
CA MET A 329 -10.02 11.09 39.86
C MET A 329 -9.29 10.41 41.03
N PHE A 330 -8.64 9.27 40.79
CA PHE A 330 -7.83 8.58 41.80
C PHE A 330 -6.44 9.22 42.03
N LEU A 331 -6.07 10.20 41.20
CA LEU A 331 -4.88 11.03 41.35
C LEU A 331 -5.20 12.34 42.08
N ASP A 332 -4.19 13.02 42.61
CA ASP A 332 -4.36 14.37 43.14
C ASP A 332 -4.68 15.38 42.02
N GLU A 333 -5.39 16.45 42.38
CA GLU A 333 -5.91 17.45 41.43
C GLU A 333 -4.83 18.05 40.52
N LEU A 334 -3.68 18.41 41.10
CA LEU A 334 -2.56 19.02 40.36
C LEU A 334 -1.97 18.04 39.35
N THR A 335 -1.63 16.82 39.79
CA THR A 335 -1.08 15.79 38.88
C THR A 335 -2.07 15.44 37.78
N ARG A 336 -3.37 15.36 38.10
CA ARG A 336 -4.42 15.05 37.13
C ARG A 336 -4.53 16.14 36.05
N GLU A 337 -4.61 17.42 36.43
CA GLU A 337 -4.64 18.52 35.46
C GLU A 337 -3.35 18.60 34.64
N GLU A 338 -2.21 18.30 35.27
CA GLU A 338 -0.91 18.27 34.62
C GLU A 338 -0.88 17.24 33.48
N VAL A 339 -1.24 15.97 33.73
CA VAL A 339 -1.15 14.90 32.74
C VAL A 339 -2.25 14.95 31.68
N VAL A 340 -3.46 15.43 32.03
CA VAL A 340 -4.60 15.47 31.10
C VAL A 340 -4.58 16.71 30.21
N ILE A 341 -4.19 17.87 30.75
CA ILE A 341 -4.29 19.16 30.05
C ILE A 341 -2.92 19.75 29.78
N THR A 342 -2.10 19.95 30.82
CA THR A 342 -0.89 20.77 30.66
C THR A 342 0.14 20.09 29.76
N ASN A 343 0.45 18.82 30.01
CA ASN A 343 1.46 18.09 29.27
C ASN A 343 0.99 17.70 27.86
N THR A 344 -0.29 17.42 27.67
CA THR A 344 -0.87 17.15 26.33
C THR A 344 -0.76 18.38 25.44
N ASN A 345 -1.08 19.59 25.96
CA ASN A 345 -0.84 20.84 25.23
C ASN A 345 0.65 21.09 24.96
N LYS A 346 1.54 20.84 25.92
CA LYS A 346 3.00 20.95 25.69
C LYS A 346 3.48 20.05 24.55
N ILE A 347 2.98 18.82 24.44
CA ILE A 347 3.33 17.92 23.33
C ILE A 347 2.80 18.48 22.01
N ALA A 348 1.57 18.98 21.99
CA ALA A 348 0.99 19.61 20.79
C ALA A 348 1.80 20.84 20.34
N ASP A 349 2.22 21.69 21.28
CA ASP A 349 3.04 22.89 21.01
C ASP A 349 4.43 22.57 20.43
N MET A 350 4.92 21.32 20.58
CA MET A 350 6.18 20.85 19.99
C MET A 350 6.05 20.45 18.52
N VAL A 351 4.83 20.37 17.97
CA VAL A 351 4.55 19.93 16.60
C VAL A 351 4.24 21.14 15.73
N GLU A 352 5.00 21.29 14.64
CA GLU A 352 4.80 22.34 13.64
C GLU A 352 3.60 22.04 12.74
N GLU A 353 2.88 23.08 12.33
CA GLU A 353 1.86 22.99 11.28
C GLU A 353 2.51 23.18 9.91
N PHE A 354 2.35 22.19 9.02
CA PHE A 354 2.89 22.23 7.66
C PHE A 354 2.01 21.43 6.69
N PRO A 355 1.99 21.78 5.39
CA PRO A 355 1.24 21.00 4.40
C PRO A 355 1.87 19.62 4.24
N LEU A 356 1.01 18.60 4.23
CA LEU A 356 1.41 17.18 4.12
C LEU A 356 2.20 16.95 2.83
N PHE A 357 1.69 17.46 1.71
CA PHE A 357 2.35 17.40 0.42
C PHE A 357 2.96 18.76 0.07
N PRO A 358 4.15 18.79 -0.54
CA PRO A 358 4.72 20.04 -1.06
C PRO A 358 3.86 20.62 -2.19
N ASN A 359 3.88 21.95 -2.39
CA ASN A 359 3.16 22.59 -3.50
C ASN A 359 4.07 22.68 -4.74
N GLN A 360 4.59 21.55 -5.18
CA GLN A 360 5.50 21.47 -6.33
C GLN A 360 5.43 20.08 -6.97
N LEU A 361 5.46 20.08 -8.31
CA LEU A 361 5.71 18.90 -9.13
C LEU A 361 7.22 18.63 -9.23
N PHE A 362 7.61 17.42 -8.87
CA PHE A 362 8.97 16.91 -9.07
C PHE A 362 9.00 16.06 -10.32
N ALA A 363 9.53 16.63 -11.40
CA ALA A 363 9.77 15.96 -12.67
C ALA A 363 11.26 15.63 -12.84
N PRO A 364 11.62 14.59 -13.62
CA PRO A 364 13.00 14.32 -13.99
C PRO A 364 13.67 15.56 -14.61
N SER A 365 14.91 15.82 -14.22
CA SER A 365 15.74 16.89 -14.78
C SER A 365 15.94 16.74 -16.28
N ASP A 366 16.21 17.86 -16.96
CA ASP A 366 16.36 17.90 -18.41
C ASP A 366 17.54 17.04 -18.91
N ASP A 367 18.61 16.93 -18.12
CA ASP A 367 19.80 16.15 -18.42
C ASP A 367 19.80 14.74 -17.78
N PHE A 368 18.65 14.27 -17.27
CA PHE A 368 18.51 12.99 -16.59
C PHE A 368 19.05 11.78 -17.40
N MET A 369 18.89 11.80 -18.72
CA MET A 369 19.35 10.75 -19.64
C MET A 369 20.67 11.08 -20.35
N LYS A 370 21.44 12.06 -19.87
CA LYS A 370 22.70 12.49 -20.49
C LYS A 370 23.69 11.33 -20.68
N ASP A 371 23.82 10.48 -19.66
CA ASP A 371 24.71 9.30 -19.71
C ASP A 371 24.20 8.20 -20.66
N MET A 372 22.92 8.28 -21.07
CA MET A 372 22.28 7.37 -22.03
C MET A 372 22.27 7.95 -23.44
N GLY A 373 23.01 9.03 -23.69
CA GLY A 373 23.15 9.65 -25.01
C GLY A 373 22.07 10.68 -25.35
N VAL A 374 21.28 11.12 -24.38
CA VAL A 374 20.24 12.16 -24.54
C VAL A 374 20.60 13.36 -23.68
N PRO A 375 21.32 14.37 -24.22
CA PRO A 375 21.84 15.48 -23.43
C PRO A 375 20.78 16.36 -22.78
N SER A 376 19.63 16.52 -23.45
CA SER A 376 18.50 17.36 -23.02
C SER A 376 17.20 16.73 -23.51
N PHE A 377 16.21 16.57 -22.62
CA PHE A 377 14.86 16.16 -23.00
C PHE A 377 14.17 17.23 -23.86
N LYS A 378 14.36 18.52 -23.53
CA LYS A 378 13.78 19.63 -24.27
C LYS A 378 14.25 19.65 -25.72
N GLU A 379 15.55 19.53 -25.95
CA GLU A 379 16.11 19.44 -27.30
C GLU A 379 15.64 18.18 -28.03
N ALA A 380 15.64 17.03 -27.34
CA ALA A 380 15.23 15.77 -27.96
C ALA A 380 13.74 15.75 -28.38
N VAL A 381 12.84 16.30 -27.56
CA VAL A 381 11.42 16.47 -27.88
C VAL A 381 11.25 17.40 -29.09
N HIS A 382 11.94 18.54 -29.07
CA HIS A 382 11.91 19.50 -30.18
C HIS A 382 12.39 18.85 -31.49
N ASP A 383 13.56 18.21 -31.48
CA ASP A 383 14.18 17.65 -32.68
C ASP A 383 13.38 16.49 -33.28
N LEU A 384 12.86 15.59 -32.43
CA LEU A 384 11.98 14.50 -32.89
C LEU A 384 10.71 15.06 -33.54
N THR A 385 10.10 16.07 -32.92
CA THR A 385 8.89 16.71 -33.42
C THR A 385 9.11 17.34 -34.79
N TYR A 386 10.12 18.21 -34.92
CA TYR A 386 10.42 18.89 -36.17
C TYR A 386 10.91 17.93 -37.25
N SER A 387 11.73 16.94 -36.90
CA SER A 387 12.17 15.94 -37.87
C SER A 387 11.00 15.19 -38.50
N LYS A 388 10.03 14.75 -37.68
CA LYS A 388 8.86 14.04 -38.20
C LYS A 388 7.89 14.96 -38.94
N ALA A 389 7.69 16.18 -38.46
CA ALA A 389 6.87 17.17 -39.14
C ALA A 389 7.42 17.46 -40.54
N LYS A 390 8.74 17.62 -40.68
CA LYS A 390 9.40 17.87 -41.97
C LYS A 390 9.36 16.67 -42.90
N GLU A 391 9.44 15.45 -42.36
CA GLU A 391 9.27 14.22 -43.14
C GLU A 391 7.88 14.18 -43.81
N LEU A 392 6.83 14.58 -43.09
CA LEU A 392 5.45 14.53 -43.59
C LEU A 392 5.09 15.74 -44.46
N TYR A 393 5.38 16.94 -43.98
CA TYR A 393 4.92 18.22 -44.55
C TYR A 393 6.04 19.06 -45.22
N GLY A 394 7.25 18.51 -45.34
CA GLY A 394 8.37 19.11 -46.06
C GLY A 394 9.25 20.02 -45.20
N GLU A 395 10.43 20.38 -45.72
CA GLU A 395 11.42 21.21 -44.99
C GLU A 395 10.88 22.59 -44.58
N ASN A 396 10.06 23.20 -45.45
CA ASN A 396 9.37 24.45 -45.15
C ASN A 396 7.94 24.12 -44.71
N LEU A 397 7.75 23.98 -43.40
CA LEU A 397 6.45 23.63 -42.83
C LEU A 397 5.39 24.70 -43.15
N PRO A 398 4.13 24.30 -43.44
CA PRO A 398 3.01 25.23 -43.46
C PRO A 398 2.94 26.02 -42.15
N LYS A 399 2.70 27.34 -42.25
CA LYS A 399 2.71 28.25 -41.09
C LYS A 399 1.78 27.79 -39.96
N TYR A 400 0.61 27.25 -40.33
CA TYR A 400 -0.35 26.66 -39.41
C TYR A 400 0.23 25.52 -38.55
N ILE A 401 1.00 24.61 -39.16
CA ILE A 401 1.66 23.51 -38.44
C ILE A 401 2.77 24.04 -37.56
N GLU A 402 3.59 24.95 -38.07
CA GLU A 402 4.67 25.57 -37.30
C GLU A 402 4.14 26.30 -36.06
N ASP A 403 3.07 27.08 -36.20
CA ASP A 403 2.45 27.81 -35.09
C ASP A 403 1.82 26.86 -34.07
N ARG A 404 1.21 25.75 -34.52
CA ARG A 404 0.70 24.71 -33.62
C ARG A 404 1.82 24.00 -32.87
N ILE A 405 2.89 23.59 -33.54
CA ILE A 405 4.07 22.95 -32.91
C ILE A 405 4.69 23.89 -31.87
N ASN A 406 4.95 25.15 -32.22
CA ASN A 406 5.55 26.12 -31.31
C ASN A 406 4.71 26.33 -30.05
N LYS A 407 3.40 26.54 -30.22
CA LYS A 407 2.47 26.71 -29.10
C LYS A 407 2.47 25.51 -28.16
N GLU A 408 2.46 24.30 -28.71
CA GLU A 408 2.49 23.07 -27.90
C GLU A 408 3.84 22.87 -27.21
N LEU A 409 4.96 23.04 -27.93
CA LEU A 409 6.30 22.89 -27.37
C LEU A 409 6.57 23.92 -26.26
N ASP A 410 6.16 25.18 -26.43
CA ASP A 410 6.30 26.21 -25.40
C ASP A 410 5.57 25.81 -24.11
N SER A 411 4.37 25.24 -24.23
CA SER A 411 3.61 24.75 -23.08
C SER A 411 4.24 23.52 -22.43
N ILE A 412 4.64 22.52 -23.23
CA ILE A 412 5.23 21.26 -22.75
C ILE A 412 6.58 21.52 -22.07
N ILE A 413 7.44 22.32 -22.69
CA ILE A 413 8.78 22.65 -22.18
C ILE A 413 8.68 23.63 -21.01
N GLY A 414 7.81 24.63 -21.10
CA GLY A 414 7.59 25.63 -20.05
C GLY A 414 7.09 25.04 -18.73
N ASN A 415 6.27 23.99 -18.80
CA ASN A 415 5.72 23.29 -17.64
C ASN A 415 6.51 22.03 -17.23
N ASN A 416 7.72 21.81 -17.78
CA ASN A 416 8.60 20.67 -17.48
C ASN A 416 8.02 19.28 -17.79
N TYR A 417 7.15 19.17 -18.80
CA TYR A 417 6.59 17.89 -19.27
C TYR A 417 7.42 17.22 -20.39
N ALA A 418 8.55 17.81 -20.80
CA ALA A 418 9.41 17.23 -21.83
C ALA A 418 9.89 15.81 -21.47
N SER A 419 10.19 15.56 -20.18
CA SER A 419 10.65 14.26 -19.69
C SER A 419 9.60 13.16 -19.87
N ILE A 420 8.34 13.41 -19.50
CA ILE A 420 7.27 12.41 -19.63
C ILE A 420 6.95 12.10 -21.10
N TYR A 421 6.97 13.12 -21.98
CA TYR A 421 6.82 12.93 -23.43
C TYR A 421 7.93 12.06 -24.01
N TYR A 422 9.18 12.38 -23.72
CA TYR A 422 10.32 11.64 -24.25
C TYR A 422 10.34 10.19 -23.77
N ILE A 423 10.05 9.95 -22.49
CA ILE A 423 9.99 8.59 -21.93
C ILE A 423 8.82 7.80 -22.51
N SER A 424 7.67 8.45 -22.74
CA SER A 424 6.53 7.83 -23.41
C SER A 424 6.87 7.44 -24.85
N HIS A 425 7.59 8.29 -25.59
CA HIS A 425 8.13 7.95 -26.91
C HIS A 425 9.02 6.70 -26.86
N LEU A 426 9.94 6.62 -25.90
CA LEU A 426 10.82 5.46 -25.74
C LEU A 426 10.04 4.17 -25.44
N LEU A 427 9.03 4.26 -24.58
CA LEU A 427 8.15 3.13 -24.25
C LEU A 427 7.41 2.61 -25.49
N VAL A 428 6.80 3.52 -26.27
CA VAL A 428 6.09 3.16 -27.50
C VAL A 428 7.04 2.58 -28.54
N LYS A 429 8.17 3.24 -28.77
CA LYS A 429 9.19 2.79 -29.73
C LYS A 429 9.67 1.38 -29.40
N ARG A 430 10.03 1.11 -28.14
CA ARG A 430 10.52 -0.21 -27.72
C ARG A 430 9.45 -1.30 -27.84
N SER A 431 8.18 -0.97 -27.62
CA SER A 431 7.06 -1.88 -27.87
C SER A 431 6.90 -2.19 -29.36
N LYS A 432 6.92 -1.17 -30.22
CA LYS A 432 6.85 -1.33 -31.68
C LYS A 432 8.03 -2.14 -32.22
N ASP A 433 9.25 -1.88 -31.74
CA ASP A 433 10.46 -2.65 -32.09
C ASP A 433 10.36 -4.12 -31.65
N ALA A 434 9.60 -4.42 -30.58
CA ALA A 434 9.29 -5.78 -30.13
C ALA A 434 8.11 -6.42 -30.88
N GLY A 435 7.53 -5.73 -31.86
CA GLY A 435 6.41 -6.20 -32.68
C GLY A 435 5.03 -5.92 -32.10
N TYR A 436 4.92 -5.23 -30.97
CA TYR A 436 3.64 -4.92 -30.32
C TYR A 436 3.23 -3.46 -30.59
N VAL A 437 2.08 -3.28 -31.23
CA VAL A 437 1.46 -1.96 -31.38
C VAL A 437 1.08 -1.42 -30.00
N VAL A 438 1.05 -0.09 -29.84
CA VAL A 438 0.55 0.55 -28.63
C VAL A 438 -0.69 1.35 -29.01
N GLY A 439 -1.81 1.04 -28.37
CA GLY A 439 -3.05 1.77 -28.59
C GLY A 439 -2.99 3.15 -27.96
N SER A 440 -3.40 4.16 -28.71
CA SER A 440 -3.55 5.53 -28.21
C SER A 440 -4.77 5.61 -27.27
N ARG A 441 -4.67 6.34 -26.15
CA ARG A 441 -5.76 6.49 -25.19
C ARG A 441 -5.75 7.87 -24.53
N GLY A 442 -6.91 8.33 -24.10
CA GLY A 442 -7.03 9.53 -23.28
C GLY A 442 -6.77 10.82 -24.06
N SER A 443 -6.48 11.90 -23.34
CA SER A 443 -6.37 13.24 -23.90
C SER A 443 -5.08 13.50 -24.69
N VAL A 444 -4.07 12.62 -24.62
CA VAL A 444 -2.80 12.81 -25.35
C VAL A 444 -2.98 12.86 -26.87
N GLY A 445 -4.06 12.26 -27.39
CA GLY A 445 -4.45 12.37 -28.80
C GLY A 445 -4.76 13.79 -29.30
N SER A 446 -4.89 14.77 -28.39
CA SER A 446 -5.05 16.18 -28.74
C SER A 446 -3.73 16.93 -28.95
N SER A 447 -2.58 16.33 -28.60
CA SER A 447 -1.26 16.93 -28.78
C SER A 447 -0.65 16.51 -30.11
N LEU A 448 -0.42 17.51 -30.97
CA LEU A 448 0.31 17.33 -32.23
C LEU A 448 1.78 16.96 -31.99
N VAL A 449 2.40 17.47 -30.93
CA VAL A 449 3.76 17.06 -30.52
C VAL A 449 3.79 15.57 -30.22
N ALA A 450 2.79 15.04 -29.49
CA ALA A 450 2.71 13.62 -29.20
C ALA A 450 2.53 12.77 -30.48
N PHE A 451 1.78 13.26 -31.46
CA PHE A 451 1.63 12.61 -32.77
C PHE A 451 2.96 12.53 -33.52
N PHE A 452 3.69 13.64 -33.64
CA PHE A 452 4.98 13.66 -34.33
C PHE A 452 6.06 12.84 -33.62
N MET A 453 6.00 12.76 -32.29
CA MET A 453 6.86 11.84 -31.52
C MET A 453 6.41 10.38 -31.64
N GLY A 454 5.27 10.06 -32.26
CA GLY A 454 4.75 8.70 -32.38
C GLY A 454 4.28 8.11 -31.05
N ILE A 455 3.92 8.96 -30.09
CA ILE A 455 3.30 8.57 -28.81
C ILE A 455 1.82 8.21 -29.03
N THR A 456 1.16 8.96 -29.91
CA THR A 456 -0.22 8.75 -30.33
C THR A 456 -0.30 8.66 -31.85
N GLU A 457 -1.28 7.91 -32.35
CA GLU A 457 -1.59 7.80 -33.78
C GLU A 457 -2.66 8.81 -34.22
N VAL A 458 -3.24 9.55 -33.26
CA VAL A 458 -4.27 10.56 -33.51
C VAL A 458 -3.63 11.89 -33.88
N ASN A 459 -3.95 12.42 -35.07
CA ASN A 459 -3.50 13.72 -35.54
C ASN A 459 -4.53 14.82 -35.22
N GLY A 460 -4.24 15.65 -34.22
CA GLY A 460 -5.13 16.71 -33.73
C GLY A 460 -5.32 17.91 -34.68
N LEU A 461 -4.70 17.94 -35.86
CA LEU A 461 -4.92 19.00 -36.86
C LEU A 461 -6.35 18.96 -37.43
N VAL A 462 -6.78 20.08 -38.03
CA VAL A 462 -8.01 20.12 -38.83
C VAL A 462 -7.95 19.13 -40.00
N PRO A 463 -9.10 18.67 -40.54
CA PRO A 463 -9.14 17.81 -41.72
C PRO A 463 -8.30 18.37 -42.86
N HIS A 464 -7.43 17.54 -43.43
CA HIS A 464 -6.53 17.98 -44.49
C HIS A 464 -6.09 16.85 -45.42
N TYR A 465 -5.71 17.27 -46.62
CA TYR A 465 -4.91 16.45 -47.53
C TYR A 465 -3.43 16.77 -47.37
N TYR A 466 -2.57 15.77 -47.55
CA TYR A 466 -1.14 15.99 -47.74
C TYR A 466 -0.51 15.00 -48.74
N CYS A 467 0.58 15.40 -49.38
CA CYS A 467 1.29 14.58 -50.36
C CYS A 467 2.65 14.13 -49.82
N LYS A 468 2.84 12.81 -49.61
CA LYS A 468 4.12 12.22 -49.18
C LYS A 468 5.30 12.48 -50.15
N LYS A 469 5.02 12.83 -51.41
CA LYS A 469 6.05 13.00 -52.45
C LYS A 469 6.54 14.44 -52.61
N CYS A 470 5.62 15.41 -52.66
CA CYS A 470 5.96 16.81 -52.92
C CYS A 470 5.58 17.75 -51.77
N HIS A 471 5.05 17.19 -50.67
CA HIS A 471 4.68 17.91 -49.45
C HIS A 471 3.61 19.00 -49.64
N PHE A 472 2.86 18.94 -50.73
CA PHE A 472 1.63 19.73 -50.88
C PHE A 472 0.65 19.38 -49.75
N SER A 473 -0.02 20.39 -49.19
CA SER A 473 -1.04 20.23 -48.15
C SER A 473 -2.22 21.19 -48.35
N ALA A 474 -3.44 20.74 -48.04
CA ALA A 474 -4.66 21.55 -48.10
C ALA A 474 -5.52 21.31 -46.84
N PHE A 475 -5.80 22.36 -46.06
CA PHE A 475 -6.44 22.27 -44.74
C PHE A 475 -7.85 22.87 -44.73
N LYS A 476 -8.73 22.30 -43.89
CA LYS A 476 -10.06 22.83 -43.59
C LYS A 476 -9.98 24.02 -42.62
N PHE A 477 -9.65 25.19 -43.14
CA PHE A 477 -9.63 26.42 -42.33
C PHE A 477 -11.01 27.06 -42.20
N ASN A 478 -11.25 27.69 -41.04
CA ASN A 478 -12.38 28.60 -40.83
C ASN A 478 -12.09 30.02 -41.36
N ASP A 479 -13.08 30.92 -41.31
CA ASP A 479 -12.95 32.27 -41.89
C ASP A 479 -11.91 33.17 -41.20
N GLU A 480 -11.56 32.88 -39.95
CA GLU A 480 -10.51 33.60 -39.22
C GLU A 480 -9.13 33.06 -39.59
N GLU A 481 -8.99 31.74 -39.64
CA GLU A 481 -7.76 31.04 -40.03
C GLU A 481 -7.37 31.35 -41.48
N LYS A 482 -8.34 31.47 -42.41
CA LYS A 482 -8.07 31.89 -43.79
C LYS A 482 -7.48 33.30 -43.92
N LYS A 483 -7.68 34.16 -42.92
CA LYS A 483 -7.06 35.49 -42.87
C LYS A 483 -5.64 35.44 -42.30
N LEU A 484 -5.35 34.42 -41.51
CA LEU A 484 -4.08 34.26 -40.80
C LEU A 484 -3.08 33.42 -41.61
N TYR A 485 -3.56 32.39 -42.31
CA TYR A 485 -2.74 31.44 -43.04
C TYR A 485 -2.99 31.55 -44.55
N GLU A 486 -1.91 31.61 -45.32
CA GLU A 486 -1.98 31.64 -46.78
C GLU A 486 -2.48 30.30 -47.34
N VAL A 487 -3.54 30.35 -48.14
CA VAL A 487 -4.06 29.20 -48.88
C VAL A 487 -3.57 29.27 -50.32
N SER A 488 -2.78 28.29 -50.75
CA SER A 488 -2.28 28.19 -52.13
C SER A 488 -3.43 28.06 -53.14
N GLU A 489 -3.23 28.54 -54.37
CA GLU A 489 -4.24 28.42 -55.42
C GLU A 489 -4.59 26.95 -55.69
N GLU A 490 -3.61 26.06 -55.58
CA GLU A 490 -3.79 24.62 -55.68
C GLU A 490 -4.58 24.04 -54.51
N ALA A 491 -4.52 24.61 -53.30
CA ALA A 491 -5.33 24.15 -52.16
C ALA A 491 -6.80 24.60 -52.27
N LYS A 492 -7.08 25.74 -52.90
CA LYS A 492 -8.46 26.27 -53.07
C LYS A 492 -9.40 25.31 -53.79
N GLN A 493 -8.89 24.47 -54.68
CA GLN A 493 -9.72 23.48 -55.39
C GLN A 493 -10.32 22.40 -54.47
N PHE A 494 -9.77 22.22 -53.28
CA PHE A 494 -10.26 21.25 -52.29
C PHE A 494 -11.20 21.89 -51.25
N GLU A 495 -11.36 23.21 -51.28
CA GLU A 495 -12.06 23.95 -50.23
C GLU A 495 -13.53 23.54 -50.07
N GLU A 496 -14.24 23.33 -51.19
CA GLU A 496 -15.64 22.87 -51.16
C GLU A 496 -15.77 21.51 -50.47
N VAL A 497 -14.87 20.56 -50.77
CA VAL A 497 -14.89 19.20 -50.20
C VAL A 497 -14.43 19.20 -48.73
N LEU A 498 -13.42 20.00 -48.38
CA LEU A 498 -12.94 20.10 -47.00
C LEU A 498 -14.03 20.62 -46.05
N GLN A 499 -14.94 21.49 -46.51
CA GLN A 499 -16.03 22.00 -45.68
C GLN A 499 -17.16 21.00 -45.43
N THR A 500 -17.25 19.89 -46.17
CA THR A 500 -18.32 18.90 -46.00
C THR A 500 -18.01 17.81 -44.97
N VAL A 501 -16.75 17.66 -44.57
CA VAL A 501 -16.30 16.56 -43.71
C VAL A 501 -16.08 16.97 -42.26
N GLY A 502 -16.30 16.05 -41.32
CA GLY A 502 -15.97 16.24 -39.91
C GLY A 502 -14.51 15.90 -39.59
N THR A 503 -14.03 14.78 -40.15
CA THR A 503 -12.64 14.31 -40.03
C THR A 503 -12.00 14.15 -41.40
N GLY A 504 -10.67 14.23 -41.48
CA GLY A 504 -9.90 13.93 -42.68
C GLY A 504 -10.14 12.52 -43.21
N PHE A 505 -10.48 11.54 -42.35
CA PHE A 505 -10.76 10.17 -42.80
C PHE A 505 -12.00 10.06 -43.70
N ASP A 506 -12.93 11.03 -43.64
CA ASP A 506 -14.11 11.10 -44.49
C ASP A 506 -13.83 11.72 -45.87
N LEU A 507 -12.62 12.26 -46.08
CA LEU A 507 -12.26 12.88 -47.35
C LEU A 507 -12.23 11.82 -48.48
N PRO A 508 -12.74 12.14 -49.67
CA PRO A 508 -12.63 11.26 -50.82
C PRO A 508 -11.17 11.14 -51.28
N ASP A 509 -10.83 10.02 -51.93
CA ASP A 509 -9.49 9.87 -52.52
C ASP A 509 -9.28 10.94 -53.59
N ALA A 510 -8.09 11.54 -53.59
CA ALA A 510 -7.74 12.62 -54.49
C ALA A 510 -6.29 12.53 -54.94
N THR A 511 -5.97 13.15 -56.08
CA THR A 511 -4.60 13.23 -56.60
C THR A 511 -4.01 14.60 -56.36
N CYS A 512 -2.74 14.63 -56.01
CA CYS A 512 -1.99 15.84 -55.75
C CYS A 512 -1.92 16.71 -57.02
N PRO A 513 -2.37 17.98 -56.96
CA PRO A 513 -2.37 18.85 -58.12
C PRO A 513 -0.97 19.27 -58.58
N THR A 514 0.02 19.20 -57.68
CA THR A 514 1.39 19.61 -57.95
C THR A 514 2.22 18.51 -58.60
N CYS A 515 2.02 17.23 -58.23
CA CYS A 515 2.88 16.13 -58.69
C CYS A 515 2.13 14.88 -59.20
N GLY A 516 0.80 14.85 -59.14
CA GLY A 516 -0.05 13.75 -59.61
C GLY A 516 -0.04 12.48 -58.75
N HIS A 517 0.67 12.47 -57.62
CA HIS A 517 0.65 11.34 -56.68
C HIS A 517 -0.65 11.32 -55.87
N GLU A 518 -1.06 10.16 -55.35
CA GLU A 518 -2.23 10.09 -54.47
C GLU A 518 -2.00 10.90 -53.19
N LEU A 519 -3.07 11.57 -52.73
CA LEU A 519 -3.07 12.35 -51.51
C LEU A 519 -3.46 11.47 -50.33
N GLU A 520 -2.74 11.66 -49.23
CA GLU A 520 -3.09 11.13 -47.92
C GLU A 520 -4.09 12.07 -47.25
N LYS A 521 -4.83 11.52 -46.28
CA LYS A 521 -5.96 12.16 -45.63
C LYS A 521 -5.85 11.98 -44.12
N ASP A 522 -5.93 13.06 -43.36
CA ASP A 522 -5.76 13.01 -41.91
C ASP A 522 -6.38 14.24 -41.23
N GLY A 523 -6.36 14.25 -39.90
CA GLY A 523 -6.84 15.35 -39.06
C GLY A 523 -8.22 15.07 -38.48
N VAL A 524 -8.34 15.17 -37.16
CA VAL A 524 -9.59 14.95 -36.41
C VAL A 524 -10.08 16.19 -35.66
N ASP A 525 -9.43 17.35 -35.87
CA ASP A 525 -9.83 18.65 -35.31
C ASP A 525 -9.96 18.66 -33.78
N ILE A 526 -8.87 18.31 -33.08
CA ILE A 526 -8.86 18.24 -31.62
C ILE A 526 -8.00 19.37 -31.04
N PRO A 527 -8.54 20.24 -30.16
CA PRO A 527 -7.79 21.31 -29.55
C PRO A 527 -6.84 20.79 -28.46
N PHE A 528 -5.60 21.28 -28.48
CA PHE A 528 -4.52 20.91 -27.56
C PHE A 528 -4.87 21.17 -26.10
N GLU A 529 -5.66 22.22 -25.82
CA GLU A 529 -6.07 22.62 -24.49
C GLU A 529 -6.92 21.56 -23.78
N THR A 530 -7.46 20.57 -24.51
CA THR A 530 -8.09 19.38 -23.92
C THR A 530 -7.11 18.58 -23.06
N PHE A 531 -5.82 18.63 -23.40
CA PHE A 531 -4.76 17.93 -22.69
C PHE A 531 -4.27 18.71 -21.47
N LEU A 532 -3.69 19.90 -21.68
CA LEU A 532 -2.97 20.68 -20.67
C LEU A 532 -3.73 21.90 -20.12
N GLY A 533 -4.96 22.12 -20.57
CA GLY A 533 -5.68 23.37 -20.27
C GLY A 533 -5.08 24.56 -21.04
N PHE A 534 -5.52 25.77 -20.68
CA PHE A 534 -5.04 27.00 -21.31
C PHE A 534 -3.75 27.51 -20.66
N ASP A 535 -3.63 27.36 -19.34
CA ASP A 535 -2.52 27.89 -18.55
C ASP A 535 -1.46 26.82 -18.18
N GLY A 536 -1.65 25.56 -18.62
CA GLY A 536 -0.75 24.45 -18.26
C GLY A 536 -0.88 23.98 -16.80
N ASP A 537 -1.96 24.38 -16.13
CA ASP A 537 -2.27 24.13 -14.73
C ASP A 537 -2.70 22.69 -14.44
N LYS A 538 -3.02 21.92 -15.49
CA LYS A 538 -3.38 20.51 -15.39
C LYS A 538 -2.14 19.63 -15.58
N VAL A 539 -1.84 18.79 -14.60
CA VAL A 539 -0.81 17.74 -14.73
C VAL A 539 -1.28 16.72 -15.78
N PRO A 540 -0.51 16.47 -16.85
CA PRO A 540 -0.90 15.55 -17.92
C PRO A 540 -0.81 14.10 -17.48
N ASP A 541 -1.80 13.31 -17.88
CA ASP A 541 -1.77 11.84 -17.81
C ASP A 541 -1.55 11.30 -19.23
N ILE A 542 -0.41 10.64 -19.46
CA ILE A 542 -0.13 9.98 -20.73
C ILE A 542 -0.54 8.50 -20.61
N ASP A 543 -1.73 8.22 -21.12
CA ASP A 543 -2.31 6.88 -21.16
C ASP A 543 -1.82 6.10 -22.39
N LEU A 544 -1.21 4.94 -22.17
CA LEU A 544 -0.73 4.07 -23.23
C LEU A 544 -1.29 2.66 -23.03
N ASN A 545 -2.03 2.16 -24.04
CA ASN A 545 -2.55 0.80 -24.05
C ASN A 545 -1.53 -0.15 -24.68
N PHE A 546 -0.76 -0.85 -23.85
CA PHE A 546 0.12 -1.93 -24.29
C PHE A 546 -0.63 -3.25 -24.39
N SER A 547 -0.10 -4.19 -25.17
CA SER A 547 -0.54 -5.58 -25.08
C SER A 547 -0.37 -6.10 -23.65
N GLY A 548 -1.37 -6.82 -23.14
CA GLY A 548 -1.26 -7.50 -21.85
C GLY A 548 -0.04 -8.44 -21.74
N GLU A 549 0.43 -9.00 -22.86
CA GLU A 549 1.64 -9.83 -22.90
C GLU A 549 2.94 -9.02 -22.74
N TYR A 550 2.93 -7.76 -23.19
CA TYR A 550 4.11 -6.90 -23.20
C TYR A 550 4.16 -5.95 -21.99
N GLN A 551 3.02 -5.70 -21.34
CA GLN A 551 2.84 -4.72 -20.28
C GLN A 551 3.92 -4.82 -19.18
N ALA A 552 4.19 -6.04 -18.70
CA ALA A 552 5.19 -6.28 -17.65
C ALA A 552 6.62 -5.86 -18.08
N ARG A 553 6.96 -6.03 -19.36
CA ARG A 553 8.27 -5.60 -19.90
C ARG A 553 8.35 -4.07 -20.01
N ALA A 554 7.25 -3.41 -20.38
CA ALA A 554 7.17 -1.96 -20.40
C ALA A 554 7.33 -1.37 -18.98
N HIS A 555 6.73 -1.99 -17.97
CA HIS A 555 6.95 -1.62 -16.57
C HIS A 555 8.40 -1.80 -16.15
N GLU A 556 9.00 -2.95 -16.48
CA GLU A 556 10.40 -3.23 -16.13
C GLU A 556 11.36 -2.20 -16.74
N PHE A 557 11.09 -1.77 -17.97
CA PHE A 557 11.87 -0.71 -18.59
C PHE A 557 11.85 0.61 -17.80
N CYS A 558 10.72 0.98 -17.17
CA CYS A 558 10.72 2.14 -16.27
C CYS A 558 11.64 1.91 -15.07
N ARG A 559 11.69 0.69 -14.52
CA ARG A 559 12.62 0.35 -13.43
C ARG A 559 14.08 0.42 -13.87
N GLU A 560 14.39 -0.10 -15.06
CA GLU A 560 15.74 -0.01 -15.66
C GLU A 560 16.17 1.45 -15.84
N LEU A 561 15.25 2.33 -16.24
CA LEU A 561 15.51 3.73 -16.51
C LEU A 561 15.70 4.57 -15.23
N PHE A 562 14.82 4.38 -14.25
CA PHE A 562 14.79 5.21 -13.04
C PHE A 562 15.57 4.62 -11.87
N GLY A 563 15.61 3.30 -11.76
CA GLY A 563 16.13 2.56 -10.62
C GLY A 563 15.01 1.98 -9.75
N GLU A 564 15.31 0.91 -9.01
CA GLU A 564 14.32 0.19 -8.19
C GLU A 564 13.69 1.07 -7.10
N ASP A 565 14.45 2.01 -6.53
CA ASP A 565 14.00 2.96 -5.50
C ASP A 565 13.39 4.26 -6.07
N ASN A 566 13.23 4.34 -7.39
CA ASN A 566 12.73 5.52 -8.10
C ASN A 566 11.55 5.23 -9.04
N ALA A 567 11.15 3.97 -9.18
CA ALA A 567 9.95 3.57 -9.92
C ALA A 567 9.10 2.64 -9.06
N PHE A 568 7.85 3.03 -8.81
CA PHE A 568 6.91 2.28 -7.99
C PHE A 568 5.60 2.07 -8.72
N ARG A 569 4.92 0.96 -8.42
CA ARG A 569 3.51 0.84 -8.79
C ARG A 569 2.69 1.83 -7.96
N ALA A 570 1.71 2.50 -8.57
CA ALA A 570 0.75 3.26 -7.78
C ALA A 570 -0.04 2.30 -6.86
N GLY A 571 -0.04 2.56 -5.56
CA GLY A 571 -0.78 1.76 -4.59
C GLY A 571 -2.28 2.04 -4.61
N THR A 572 -3.08 1.05 -4.24
CA THR A 572 -4.53 1.21 -4.06
C THR A 572 -4.98 0.73 -2.69
N ILE A 573 -5.98 1.41 -2.12
CA ILE A 573 -6.59 1.02 -0.83
C ILE A 573 -7.94 0.36 -1.12
N SER A 574 -8.04 -0.93 -0.87
CA SER A 574 -9.29 -1.68 -0.99
C SER A 574 -10.13 -1.49 0.27
N THR A 575 -11.32 -0.91 0.12
CA THR A 575 -12.25 -0.67 1.23
C THR A 575 -13.38 -1.70 1.25
N ILE A 576 -14.09 -1.77 2.37
CA ILE A 576 -15.25 -2.65 2.52
C ILE A 576 -16.41 -2.10 1.67
N ALA A 577 -16.77 -2.83 0.63
CA ALA A 577 -17.95 -2.55 -0.20
C ALA A 577 -19.25 -3.05 0.45
N SER A 578 -20.39 -2.52 0.00
CA SER A 578 -21.72 -2.77 0.60
C SER A 578 -22.08 -4.26 0.77
N ARG A 579 -21.72 -5.12 -0.19
CA ARG A 579 -21.99 -6.58 -0.09
C ARG A 579 -21.19 -7.23 1.04
N THR A 580 -19.91 -6.88 1.17
CA THR A 580 -19.03 -7.38 2.22
C THR A 580 -19.49 -6.87 3.59
N ALA A 581 -19.83 -5.58 3.69
CA ALA A 581 -20.38 -4.99 4.90
C ALA A 581 -21.64 -5.73 5.38
N TYR A 582 -22.57 -6.01 4.46
CA TYR A 582 -23.78 -6.77 4.76
C TYR A 582 -23.46 -8.17 5.31
N GLY A 583 -22.48 -8.86 4.71
CA GLY A 583 -22.00 -10.16 5.18
C GLY A 583 -21.40 -10.12 6.59
N TYR A 584 -20.60 -9.09 6.89
CA TYR A 584 -20.00 -8.91 8.23
C TYR A 584 -21.05 -8.68 9.30
N VAL A 585 -22.00 -7.77 9.05
CA VAL A 585 -23.10 -7.47 9.96
C VAL A 585 -23.96 -8.70 10.21
N LYS A 586 -24.36 -9.41 9.16
CA LYS A 586 -25.19 -10.62 9.29
C LYS A 586 -24.46 -11.70 10.09
N GLY A 587 -23.19 -11.95 9.80
CA GLY A 587 -22.38 -12.91 10.55
C GLY A 587 -22.21 -12.54 12.02
N TYR A 588 -22.05 -11.25 12.34
CA TYR A 588 -22.01 -10.77 13.73
C TYR A 588 -23.34 -11.01 14.45
N LEU A 589 -24.46 -10.62 13.85
CA LEU A 589 -25.80 -10.78 14.43
C LEU A 589 -26.15 -12.26 14.67
N GLU A 590 -25.84 -13.13 13.70
CA GLU A 590 -26.05 -14.57 13.82
C GLU A 590 -25.24 -15.17 14.98
N ARG A 591 -23.95 -14.81 15.10
CA ARG A 591 -23.08 -15.30 16.20
C ARG A 591 -23.55 -14.83 17.57
N LYS A 592 -24.09 -13.61 17.67
CA LYS A 592 -24.64 -13.07 18.92
C LYS A 592 -26.09 -13.51 19.18
N GLY A 593 -26.72 -14.24 18.27
CA GLY A 593 -28.12 -14.65 18.40
C GLY A 593 -29.12 -13.48 18.35
N ILE A 594 -28.74 -12.36 17.73
CA ILE A 594 -29.56 -11.14 17.66
C ILE A 594 -30.40 -11.16 16.39
N GLN A 595 -31.72 -11.07 16.52
CA GLN A 595 -32.62 -10.86 15.39
C GLN A 595 -32.78 -9.35 15.13
N ALA A 596 -32.31 -8.88 13.96
CA ALA A 596 -32.44 -7.50 13.54
C ALA A 596 -33.35 -7.39 12.30
N ARG A 597 -34.09 -6.28 12.20
CA ARG A 597 -34.86 -5.94 11.00
C ARG A 597 -33.90 -5.55 9.87
N THR A 598 -34.32 -5.74 8.61
CA THR A 598 -33.52 -5.38 7.43
C THR A 598 -33.05 -3.91 7.44
N CYS A 599 -33.86 -2.99 7.97
CA CYS A 599 -33.46 -1.59 8.10
C CYS A 599 -32.26 -1.39 9.03
N GLU A 600 -32.17 -2.14 10.13
CA GLU A 600 -31.05 -2.08 11.06
C GLU A 600 -29.80 -2.73 10.46
N ILE A 601 -29.96 -3.86 9.76
CA ILE A 601 -28.84 -4.50 9.05
C ILE A 601 -28.25 -3.54 8.01
N ASN A 602 -29.10 -2.86 7.23
CA ASN A 602 -28.66 -1.88 6.25
C ASN A 602 -28.01 -0.65 6.90
N ARG A 603 -28.55 -0.15 8.03
CA ARG A 603 -27.95 0.95 8.78
C ARG A 603 -26.54 0.60 9.26
N LEU A 604 -26.37 -0.58 9.86
CA LEU A 604 -25.07 -1.07 10.33
C LEU A 604 -24.09 -1.28 9.16
N ALA A 605 -24.55 -1.90 8.06
CA ALA A 605 -23.71 -2.16 6.89
C ALA A 605 -23.22 -0.85 6.26
N ASN A 606 -24.11 0.13 6.08
CA ASN A 606 -23.75 1.44 5.54
C ASN A 606 -22.72 2.18 6.41
N LYS A 607 -22.74 1.98 7.74
CA LYS A 607 -21.81 2.64 8.67
C LYS A 607 -20.40 2.06 8.68
N ILE A 608 -20.23 0.82 8.23
CA ILE A 608 -18.92 0.15 8.14
C ILE A 608 -18.34 0.13 6.72
N THR A 609 -19.13 0.52 5.72
CA THR A 609 -18.67 0.69 4.33
C THR A 609 -17.60 1.77 4.25
N GLY A 610 -16.57 1.56 3.42
CA GLY A 610 -15.47 2.51 3.23
C GLY A 610 -14.29 2.34 4.18
N VAL A 611 -14.42 1.52 5.23
CA VAL A 611 -13.28 1.15 6.09
C VAL A 611 -12.26 0.33 5.29
N LYS A 612 -10.96 0.62 5.46
CA LYS A 612 -9.85 -0.12 4.82
C LYS A 612 -9.96 -1.62 5.13
N ARG A 613 -9.77 -2.45 4.11
CA ARG A 613 -9.73 -3.91 4.21
C ARG A 613 -8.38 -4.50 3.84
N SER A 614 -7.80 -4.06 2.72
CA SER A 614 -6.50 -4.51 2.23
C SER A 614 -5.88 -3.42 1.35
N THR A 615 -4.64 -3.64 0.90
CA THR A 615 -3.98 -2.83 -0.13
C THR A 615 -3.86 -3.62 -1.43
N GLY A 616 -3.60 -2.92 -2.52
CA GLY A 616 -3.40 -3.49 -3.86
C GLY A 616 -2.54 -2.58 -4.73
N GLN A 617 -2.56 -2.83 -6.03
CA GLN A 617 -1.78 -2.09 -7.01
C GLN A 617 -2.67 -1.55 -8.14
N HIS A 618 -2.29 -0.40 -8.70
CA HIS A 618 -2.93 0.16 -9.88
C HIS A 618 -2.65 -0.74 -11.09
N PRO A 619 -3.62 -0.94 -12.02
CA PRO A 619 -3.46 -1.84 -13.16
C PRO A 619 -2.26 -1.52 -14.07
N GLY A 620 -1.91 -0.24 -14.21
CA GLY A 620 -0.82 0.17 -15.13
C GLY A 620 0.04 1.33 -14.67
N GLY A 621 -0.31 1.99 -13.57
CA GLY A 621 0.31 3.26 -13.18
C GLY A 621 1.67 3.04 -12.53
N ILE A 622 2.71 3.60 -13.15
CA ILE A 622 4.05 3.68 -12.60
C ILE A 622 4.29 5.11 -12.14
N VAL A 623 4.53 5.29 -10.85
CA VAL A 623 4.94 6.56 -10.25
C VAL A 623 6.46 6.63 -10.35
N VAL A 624 6.95 7.73 -10.92
CA VAL A 624 8.39 7.96 -11.12
C VAL A 624 8.90 9.04 -10.16
N ILE A 625 10.06 8.79 -9.57
CA ILE A 625 10.67 9.68 -8.59
C ILE A 625 12.00 10.18 -9.15
N PRO A 626 12.16 11.49 -9.36
CA PRO A 626 13.42 12.05 -9.85
C PRO A 626 14.59 11.72 -8.91
N LYS A 627 15.82 11.68 -9.45
CA LYS A 627 17.02 11.33 -8.68
C LYS A 627 17.39 12.40 -7.63
N GLU A 628 16.85 13.60 -7.78
CA GLU A 628 17.07 14.76 -6.94
C GLU A 628 16.35 14.66 -5.58
N ILE A 629 15.33 13.80 -5.48
CA ILE A 629 14.55 13.57 -4.27
C ILE A 629 14.49 12.07 -3.93
N GLU A 630 14.11 11.74 -2.69
CA GLU A 630 13.82 10.37 -2.28
C GLU A 630 12.31 10.12 -2.26
N TYR A 631 11.87 8.86 -2.38
CA TYR A 631 10.44 8.52 -2.24
C TYR A 631 9.82 9.05 -0.95
N SER A 632 10.59 8.99 0.15
CA SER A 632 10.19 9.45 1.48
C SER A 632 9.98 10.96 1.60
N ASP A 633 10.28 11.76 0.57
CA ASP A 633 9.91 13.17 0.52
C ASP A 633 8.40 13.36 0.22
N ILE A 634 7.74 12.35 -0.38
CA ILE A 634 6.34 12.42 -0.83
C ILE A 634 5.47 11.31 -0.22
N THR A 635 5.94 10.06 -0.20
CA THR A 635 5.11 8.92 0.23
C THR A 635 5.96 7.78 0.81
N PRO A 636 5.47 7.03 1.82
CA PRO A 636 6.03 5.73 2.15
C PRO A 636 5.82 4.74 1.00
N VAL A 637 6.53 3.62 1.03
CA VAL A 637 6.37 2.52 0.08
C VAL A 637 6.10 1.21 0.81
N GLN A 638 5.41 0.28 0.17
CA GLN A 638 5.11 -1.04 0.73
C GLN A 638 5.03 -2.09 -0.37
N TYR A 639 4.75 -3.35 -0.02
CA TYR A 639 4.30 -4.35 -0.98
C TYR A 639 2.76 -4.39 -1.08
N PRO A 640 2.19 -4.68 -2.26
CA PRO A 640 0.74 -4.82 -2.42
C PRO A 640 0.25 -6.04 -1.63
N ALA A 641 -0.83 -5.85 -0.87
CA ALA A 641 -1.40 -6.90 0.00
C ALA A 641 -0.38 -7.54 0.97
N ASP A 642 0.71 -6.81 1.28
CA ASP A 642 1.82 -7.23 2.12
C ASP A 642 2.54 -8.52 1.63
N ASP A 643 2.51 -8.79 0.31
CA ASP A 643 3.24 -9.90 -0.30
C ASP A 643 4.69 -9.53 -0.63
N LEU A 644 5.63 -9.99 0.20
CA LEU A 644 7.07 -9.75 0.04
C LEU A 644 7.65 -10.38 -1.24
N ASN A 645 6.95 -11.31 -1.89
CA ASN A 645 7.38 -11.89 -3.16
C ASN A 645 6.87 -11.11 -4.38
N ALA A 646 6.06 -10.07 -4.17
CA ALA A 646 5.56 -9.26 -5.26
C ALA A 646 6.74 -8.58 -6.00
N PRO A 647 6.74 -8.59 -7.34
CA PRO A 647 7.85 -8.08 -8.14
C PRO A 647 8.02 -6.55 -8.05
N TRP A 648 7.04 -5.84 -7.50
CA TRP A 648 7.01 -4.39 -7.41
C TRP A 648 6.60 -3.94 -6.02
N ARG A 649 7.28 -2.90 -5.53
CA ARG A 649 6.78 -2.10 -4.42
C ARG A 649 5.74 -1.10 -4.93
N THR A 650 4.79 -0.79 -4.08
CA THR A 650 3.74 0.19 -4.31
C THR A 650 3.91 1.43 -3.43
N THR A 651 3.46 2.59 -3.91
CA THR A 651 3.27 3.76 -3.03
C THR A 651 2.28 3.43 -1.92
N HIS A 652 2.49 3.95 -0.71
CA HIS A 652 1.59 3.70 0.42
C HIS A 652 0.33 4.56 0.33
N TYR A 653 0.46 5.79 -0.17
CA TYR A 653 -0.69 6.60 -0.54
C TYR A 653 -1.23 6.18 -1.91
N ASP A 654 -2.55 6.34 -2.08
CA ASP A 654 -3.15 6.34 -3.41
C ASP A 654 -2.68 7.56 -4.21
N TYR A 655 -2.45 7.37 -5.51
CA TYR A 655 -1.84 8.38 -6.38
C TYR A 655 -2.59 9.73 -6.35
N HIS A 656 -3.92 9.70 -6.26
CA HIS A 656 -4.75 10.91 -6.20
C HIS A 656 -4.45 11.84 -5.02
N LYS A 657 -3.74 11.38 -3.98
CA LYS A 657 -3.33 12.25 -2.87
C LYS A 657 -2.14 13.15 -3.20
N PHE A 658 -1.32 12.76 -4.17
CA PHE A 658 -0.06 13.42 -4.50
C PHE A 658 0.16 13.55 -6.02
N GLU A 659 -0.91 13.55 -6.81
CA GLU A 659 -0.86 13.64 -8.27
C GLU A 659 -0.21 14.94 -8.77
N ASP A 660 -0.28 16.01 -7.97
CA ASP A 660 0.40 17.28 -8.23
C ASP A 660 1.91 17.25 -7.93
N ASN A 661 2.41 16.16 -7.32
CA ASN A 661 3.78 16.07 -6.83
C ASN A 661 4.70 15.20 -7.67
N LEU A 662 4.18 14.12 -8.22
CA LEU A 662 4.96 13.14 -8.96
C LEU A 662 4.26 12.78 -10.26
N LEU A 663 5.05 12.59 -11.31
CA LEU A 663 4.53 12.12 -12.59
C LEU A 663 4.17 10.64 -12.53
N LYS A 664 3.10 10.28 -13.25
CA LYS A 664 2.65 8.90 -13.45
C LYS A 664 2.67 8.56 -14.93
N LEU A 665 3.19 7.37 -15.24
CA LEU A 665 3.09 6.75 -16.56
C LEU A 665 2.03 5.66 -16.49
N ASP A 666 0.90 5.85 -17.17
CA ASP A 666 -0.18 4.85 -17.21
C ASP A 666 0.05 3.86 -18.36
N ILE A 667 0.85 2.84 -18.03
CA ILE A 667 1.21 1.72 -18.89
C ILE A 667 0.16 0.62 -18.69
N LEU A 668 -0.98 0.77 -19.37
CA LEU A 668 -2.15 -0.10 -19.21
C LEU A 668 -2.02 -1.35 -20.10
N GLY A 669 -2.55 -2.47 -19.60
CA GLY A 669 -2.69 -3.69 -20.39
C GLY A 669 -4.05 -3.69 -21.06
N HIS A 670 -4.07 -3.90 -22.37
CA HIS A 670 -5.28 -3.97 -23.18
C HIS A 670 -5.23 -5.17 -24.14
N ASP A 671 -6.40 -5.68 -24.50
CA ASP A 671 -6.52 -6.84 -25.38
C ASP A 671 -6.40 -6.45 -26.86
N ASP A 672 -6.84 -5.25 -27.26
CA ASP A 672 -6.77 -4.79 -28.65
C ASP A 672 -5.36 -4.89 -29.27
N PRO A 673 -4.28 -4.38 -28.63
CA PRO A 673 -2.93 -4.54 -29.19
C PRO A 673 -2.51 -6.01 -29.32
N THR A 674 -2.94 -6.85 -28.38
CA THR A 674 -2.67 -8.30 -28.40
C THR A 674 -3.39 -8.96 -29.58
N MET A 675 -4.66 -8.62 -29.79
CA MET A 675 -5.47 -9.15 -30.88
C MET A 675 -4.95 -8.68 -32.24
N ILE A 676 -4.61 -7.40 -32.37
CA ILE A 676 -4.00 -6.85 -33.59
C ILE A 676 -2.69 -7.57 -33.89
N ARG A 677 -1.81 -7.78 -32.89
CA ARG A 677 -0.57 -8.54 -33.08
C ARG A 677 -0.85 -9.97 -33.54
N PHE A 678 -1.82 -10.64 -32.93
CA PHE A 678 -2.22 -11.98 -33.34
C PHE A 678 -2.69 -12.02 -34.81
N LEU A 679 -3.54 -11.08 -35.23
CA LEU A 679 -3.99 -10.96 -36.62
C LEU A 679 -2.84 -10.64 -37.57
N MET A 680 -1.93 -9.74 -37.19
CA MET A 680 -0.77 -9.40 -38.00
C MET A 680 0.22 -10.56 -38.12
N ASN A 681 0.38 -11.40 -37.10
CA ASN A 681 1.17 -12.64 -37.23
C ASN A 681 0.59 -13.57 -38.32
N PHE A 682 -0.74 -13.59 -38.48
CA PHE A 682 -1.38 -14.34 -39.56
C PHE A 682 -1.11 -13.72 -40.94
N VAL A 683 -1.10 -12.39 -41.03
CA VAL A 683 -0.72 -11.67 -42.25
C VAL A 683 0.75 -11.91 -42.60
N GLU A 684 1.64 -11.82 -41.62
CA GLU A 684 3.08 -12.12 -41.77
C GLU A 684 3.32 -13.56 -42.26
N ALA A 685 2.52 -14.52 -41.79
CA ALA A 685 2.59 -15.92 -42.23
C ALA A 685 2.01 -16.14 -43.65
N ASN A 686 1.09 -15.29 -44.12
CA ASN A 686 0.38 -15.44 -45.38
C ASN A 686 0.41 -14.16 -46.24
N PRO A 687 1.58 -13.60 -46.56
CA PRO A 687 1.70 -12.25 -47.13
C PRO A 687 1.09 -12.11 -48.53
N SER A 688 0.85 -13.20 -49.26
CA SER A 688 0.19 -13.18 -50.57
C SER A 688 -1.33 -13.05 -50.50
N GLU A 689 -1.94 -13.24 -49.33
CA GLU A 689 -3.40 -13.20 -49.15
C GLU A 689 -3.91 -11.81 -48.76
N PHE A 690 -3.02 -10.89 -48.37
CA PHE A 690 -3.38 -9.58 -47.83
C PHE A 690 -2.72 -8.44 -48.65
N PRO A 691 -3.42 -7.31 -48.84
CA PRO A 691 -2.89 -6.16 -49.58
C PRO A 691 -1.98 -5.25 -48.74
N PHE A 692 -1.75 -5.59 -47.47
CA PHE A 692 -0.97 -4.82 -46.49
C PHE A 692 -0.02 -5.74 -45.72
N LYS A 693 1.05 -5.16 -45.18
CA LYS A 693 2.09 -5.83 -44.38
C LYS A 693 2.20 -5.30 -42.97
N THR A 694 1.80 -4.05 -42.75
CA THR A 694 1.80 -3.43 -41.42
C THR A 694 0.40 -2.93 -41.06
N VAL A 695 0.20 -2.56 -39.79
CA VAL A 695 -1.09 -2.07 -39.30
C VAL A 695 -1.41 -0.70 -39.90
N GLU A 696 -0.38 0.14 -40.08
CA GLU A 696 -0.49 1.49 -40.64
C GLU A 696 -0.91 1.50 -42.12
N GLU A 697 -0.78 0.37 -42.82
CA GLU A 697 -1.23 0.21 -44.22
C GLU A 697 -2.72 -0.18 -44.33
N ILE A 698 -3.41 -0.48 -43.21
CA ILE A 698 -4.82 -0.85 -43.23
C ILE A 698 -5.69 0.39 -43.49
N PRO A 699 -6.55 0.41 -44.53
CA PRO A 699 -7.38 1.58 -44.83
C PRO A 699 -8.44 1.83 -43.75
N LEU A 700 -8.42 3.01 -43.14
CA LEU A 700 -9.39 3.41 -42.11
C LEU A 700 -10.80 3.70 -42.68
N SER A 701 -10.89 4.00 -43.99
CA SER A 701 -12.13 4.36 -44.68
C SER A 701 -12.65 3.26 -45.63
N ASP A 702 -12.30 1.98 -45.40
CA ASP A 702 -12.79 0.88 -46.23
C ASP A 702 -14.31 0.73 -46.07
N LYS A 703 -15.05 0.96 -47.16
CA LYS A 703 -16.52 0.93 -47.17
C LYS A 703 -17.09 -0.44 -46.80
N LYS A 704 -16.41 -1.54 -47.14
CA LYS A 704 -16.87 -2.90 -46.81
C LYS A 704 -16.71 -3.14 -45.31
N VAL A 705 -15.60 -2.71 -44.72
CA VAL A 705 -15.38 -2.77 -43.28
C VAL A 705 -16.41 -1.90 -42.55
N LEU A 706 -16.56 -0.63 -42.92
CA LEU A 706 -17.50 0.29 -42.26
C LEU A 706 -18.96 -0.19 -42.35
N SER A 707 -19.35 -0.88 -43.42
CA SER A 707 -20.72 -1.40 -43.55
C SER A 707 -21.12 -2.44 -42.50
N ILE A 708 -20.18 -3.02 -41.73
CA ILE A 708 -20.53 -3.91 -40.60
C ILE A 708 -21.22 -3.13 -39.45
N PHE A 709 -20.99 -1.82 -39.34
CA PHE A 709 -21.58 -0.99 -38.28
C PHE A 709 -23.04 -0.64 -38.56
N SER A 710 -23.49 -0.79 -39.81
CA SER A 710 -24.85 -0.48 -40.28
C SER A 710 -25.59 -1.69 -40.87
N GLY A 711 -24.96 -2.86 -40.98
CA GLY A 711 -25.62 -4.04 -41.52
C GLY A 711 -24.78 -5.31 -41.53
N LEU A 712 -25.28 -6.33 -42.23
CA LEU A 712 -24.68 -7.68 -42.32
C LEU A 712 -24.15 -8.04 -43.71
N THR A 713 -24.38 -7.18 -44.71
CA THR A 713 -24.13 -7.46 -46.12
C THR A 713 -22.68 -7.84 -46.39
N SER A 714 -21.71 -7.18 -45.75
CA SER A 714 -20.27 -7.44 -45.91
C SER A 714 -19.82 -8.78 -45.32
N LEU A 715 -20.57 -9.32 -44.36
CA LEU A 715 -20.33 -10.63 -43.73
C LEU A 715 -20.99 -11.78 -44.49
N GLY A 716 -21.91 -11.50 -45.43
CA GLY A 716 -22.59 -12.52 -46.23
C GLY A 716 -23.55 -13.40 -45.42
N VAL A 717 -24.12 -12.87 -44.33
CA VAL A 717 -25.07 -13.57 -43.45
C VAL A 717 -26.37 -12.80 -43.32
N GLU A 718 -27.47 -13.52 -43.12
CA GLU A 718 -28.80 -12.97 -42.91
C GLU A 718 -29.11 -12.77 -41.43
N SER A 719 -29.91 -11.74 -41.10
CA SER A 719 -30.31 -11.45 -39.71
C SER A 719 -30.97 -12.65 -39.02
N THR A 720 -31.71 -13.47 -39.77
CA THR A 720 -32.38 -14.68 -39.27
C THR A 720 -31.40 -15.79 -38.86
N GLN A 721 -30.16 -15.79 -39.37
CA GLN A 721 -29.16 -16.81 -39.06
C GLN A 721 -28.44 -16.55 -37.74
N ILE A 722 -28.26 -15.28 -37.38
CA ILE A 722 -27.46 -14.87 -36.21
C ILE A 722 -28.24 -14.04 -35.18
N HIS A 723 -29.52 -13.74 -35.46
CA HIS A 723 -30.39 -12.91 -34.62
C HIS A 723 -29.78 -11.54 -34.28
N GLN A 724 -29.16 -10.90 -35.27
CA GLN A 724 -28.50 -9.59 -35.17
C GLN A 724 -28.92 -8.73 -36.36
N VAL A 725 -28.84 -7.40 -36.23
CA VAL A 725 -29.10 -6.44 -37.32
C VAL A 725 -27.85 -5.73 -37.81
N VAL A 726 -26.77 -5.75 -37.02
CA VAL A 726 -25.45 -5.17 -37.34
C VAL A 726 -24.34 -6.23 -37.18
N GLY A 727 -23.24 -6.04 -37.90
CA GLY A 727 -22.13 -6.97 -38.02
C GLY A 727 -21.01 -6.83 -36.98
N THR A 728 -21.22 -6.07 -35.90
CA THR A 728 -20.17 -5.71 -34.93
C THR A 728 -19.92 -6.74 -33.81
N THR A 729 -20.44 -7.96 -33.93
CA THR A 729 -20.24 -8.99 -32.89
C THR A 729 -18.76 -9.34 -32.75
N GLY A 730 -18.22 -9.18 -31.53
CA GLY A 730 -16.80 -9.42 -31.24
C GLY A 730 -15.89 -8.22 -31.52
N ILE A 731 -16.42 -7.10 -32.04
CA ILE A 731 -15.67 -5.86 -32.19
C ILE A 731 -15.60 -5.14 -30.83
N PRO A 732 -14.41 -4.70 -30.37
CA PRO A 732 -14.25 -3.95 -29.13
C PRO A 732 -15.20 -2.75 -29.07
N GLU A 733 -15.78 -2.48 -27.90
CA GLU A 733 -16.80 -1.43 -27.63
C GLU A 733 -18.14 -1.59 -28.38
N PHE A 734 -18.13 -1.98 -29.65
CA PHE A 734 -19.30 -2.06 -30.53
C PHE A 734 -20.01 -3.42 -30.52
N GLY A 735 -19.45 -4.42 -29.82
CA GLY A 735 -20.01 -5.76 -29.72
C GLY A 735 -21.08 -5.95 -28.65
N THR A 736 -21.27 -4.99 -27.75
CA THR A 736 -22.24 -5.09 -26.64
C THR A 736 -23.67 -4.92 -27.12
N GLN A 737 -24.64 -5.46 -26.38
CA GLN A 737 -26.06 -5.34 -26.72
C GLN A 737 -26.51 -3.87 -26.80
N LEU A 738 -26.08 -3.05 -25.85
CA LEU A 738 -26.38 -1.63 -25.82
C LEU A 738 -25.85 -0.91 -27.06
N THR A 739 -24.58 -1.12 -27.40
CA THR A 739 -23.97 -0.44 -28.55
C THR A 739 -24.59 -0.89 -29.87
N LYS A 740 -24.96 -2.17 -29.99
CA LYS A 740 -25.64 -2.69 -31.18
C LYS A 740 -27.03 -2.10 -31.38
N GLU A 741 -27.78 -1.91 -30.31
CA GLU A 741 -29.07 -1.21 -30.35
C GLU A 741 -28.88 0.22 -30.84
N MET A 742 -27.90 0.94 -30.28
CA MET A 742 -27.56 2.30 -30.76
C MET A 742 -27.20 2.32 -32.24
N LEU A 743 -26.28 1.45 -32.68
CA LEU A 743 -25.86 1.36 -34.08
C LEU A 743 -27.03 1.11 -35.04
N SER A 744 -28.00 0.29 -34.63
CA SER A 744 -29.19 0.01 -35.45
C SER A 744 -30.11 1.22 -35.62
N GLU A 745 -30.05 2.19 -34.70
CA GLU A 745 -30.83 3.43 -34.77
C GLU A 745 -30.09 4.54 -35.53
N ILE A 746 -28.79 4.71 -35.26
CA ILE A 746 -28.00 5.80 -35.84
C ILE A 746 -27.47 5.50 -37.24
N ASN A 747 -27.26 4.22 -37.56
CA ASN A 747 -26.78 3.73 -38.85
C ASN A 747 -25.59 4.56 -39.40
N PRO A 748 -24.45 4.56 -38.68
CA PRO A 748 -23.32 5.42 -38.98
C PRO A 748 -22.62 5.08 -40.30
#